data_AF-A0A094F560-F1
#
_entry.id   AF-A0A094F560-F1
#
_cell.length_a   1.000
_cell.length_b   1.000
_cell.length_c   1.000
_cell.angle_alpha   90.00
_cell.angle_beta   90.00
_cell.angle_gamma   90.00
#
_symmetry.space_group_name_H-M   'P 1'
#
loop_
_entity.id
_entity.type
_entity.pdbx_description
1 polymer ?
#
loop_
_entity_poly.entity_id
_entity_poly.type
_entity_poly.pdbx_seq_one_letter_code
_entity_poly.pdbx_strand_id
1 'polypeptide(L)'
;MAPPSRRVQDSNPLYKSHEGALHSAPSSSPIPLRLFHNPFTIKFMMFGLGPALLVSLLAFQNAFALPGTSRAHLEKRDLDSWIATQGPHSLEKLLCNIGSEGCNAQGVASGAVVASPSKTEPPYWYTWSRDSALVFKYLLDTFGNEYSESLQAQVQNYIIAQAKLQGISNPSGSLEDGAGLGEPKFEVDLSAFTGDWGRPQRDGPALRAAVLIGYGNWLIDNGYSATAESAIWPVLANDLAYVVQYWNQGGFDLWEEVNGSSFFTTAAQHRALVEGIAFAARIGKSCDNCATVAPQILCFQQKYWNSEGYIVSNINVNNGRTGKDVNSILTSIHNFDPAGGCDAPTFQPCSDRALANHKSVTDSFRSIYPINAGIAQGVAVAVGRYSEDVYFNGNPWYLATFAAAEQLYDALYQWDSVGAIAITDVSLGFFRDLYAEAAVGTYEKSSAEFTAIVAAVKTYADGFMTKAQEHTPESGAFAEQYDRANGSPLSAADLTWSYASFLSATDRRAGLIPASWGSTSGNTVPEGDCGNSAYGGSYSSAKDTTFPANQTPGTEGPTATVTSPVPSSTSCLIIQTVAVTFKEVVTTQPGQTIKIVGSVAKLGSWNPASAVALSASGYTDSNPLWSISVDLPAGTKVEYKFINVASDGTVTWESGPNRQYTVPVSCEKTATPRHPTPTLLATDRQVHHKTSCPYNAFTMSHHCHDEHDGHDHGHDHSHGDGGHDHSDDITPAIQHSLYQHIDFDAITTLNEATPGSGAAVVKKTWAERLEESPELESDADEQLLIHIPFTGQIKLHSILIRTSQSASAPRTLKLFVNRHDVDFDLATQLSPTQELHLSQTSEVQDIPVKRALFGKAQSLTLFFEDNFGEGEEDVSRVGYLGFRGEWMRLGGAPEGIVYEAAANPSDHKVKGANVLGMGSQLGG
;
A
#
# COMPACT_ATOMS: atom_id res chain seq x y z
N MET A 1 -11.96 -56.05 -16.37
CA MET A 1 -12.13 -56.24 -17.83
C MET A 1 -12.88 -55.03 -18.38
N ALA A 2 -12.51 -54.55 -19.56
CA ALA A 2 -12.98 -53.30 -20.17
C ALA A 2 -14.16 -53.56 -21.16
N PRO A 3 -14.56 -52.60 -22.02
CA PRO A 3 -15.30 -51.34 -21.80
C PRO A 3 -16.56 -51.34 -22.74
N PRO A 4 -17.07 -50.26 -23.39
CA PRO A 4 -17.04 -48.80 -23.22
C PRO A 4 -18.47 -48.26 -22.90
N SER A 5 -18.99 -47.05 -23.23
CA SER A 5 -18.60 -45.93 -24.11
C SER A 5 -19.26 -44.58 -23.72
N ARG A 6 -19.17 -43.58 -24.63
CA ARG A 6 -19.87 -42.28 -24.66
C ARG A 6 -20.54 -42.10 -26.04
N ARG A 7 -21.53 -41.19 -26.16
CA ARG A 7 -21.65 -40.05 -27.12
C ARG A 7 -23.10 -39.50 -27.08
N VAL A 8 -23.49 -38.24 -27.31
CA VAL A 8 -22.92 -36.89 -27.67
C VAL A 8 -23.82 -36.29 -28.76
N GLN A 9 -24.44 -35.15 -28.42
CA GLN A 9 -24.79 -33.94 -29.19
C GLN A 9 -25.44 -33.96 -30.60
N ASP A 10 -26.49 -33.14 -30.67
CA ASP A 10 -26.79 -32.04 -31.63
C ASP A 10 -26.94 -32.27 -33.14
N SER A 11 -28.10 -31.81 -33.64
CA SER A 11 -28.16 -31.01 -34.86
C SER A 11 -29.43 -30.11 -34.94
N ASN A 12 -29.19 -28.84 -35.26
CA ASN A 12 -30.05 -27.82 -35.92
C ASN A 12 -30.97 -28.38 -37.06
N PRO A 13 -31.88 -27.60 -37.74
CA PRO A 13 -32.34 -26.21 -37.52
C PRO A 13 -33.85 -25.94 -37.84
N LEU A 14 -34.23 -24.64 -37.87
CA LEU A 14 -35.23 -23.97 -38.76
C LEU A 14 -36.75 -24.23 -38.61
N TYR A 15 -37.50 -23.13 -38.44
CA TYR A 15 -38.97 -23.05 -38.38
C TYR A 15 -39.54 -22.27 -39.60
N LYS A 16 -40.37 -22.92 -40.43
CA LYS A 16 -41.32 -22.41 -41.46
C LYS A 16 -41.84 -23.66 -42.23
N SER A 17 -43.09 -23.80 -42.69
CA SER A 17 -44.26 -22.89 -42.69
C SER A 17 -45.57 -23.59 -43.11
N HIS A 18 -46.71 -23.08 -42.62
CA HIS A 18 -48.05 -23.00 -43.25
C HIS A 18 -48.97 -24.23 -43.52
N GLU A 19 -50.27 -23.86 -43.52
CA GLU A 19 -51.54 -24.53 -43.95
C GLU A 19 -52.32 -25.31 -42.86
N GLY A 20 -53.63 -25.10 -42.62
CA GLY A 20 -54.63 -24.11 -43.10
C GLY A 20 -55.85 -24.11 -42.14
N ALA A 21 -56.53 -22.99 -41.84
CA ALA A 21 -57.69 -22.42 -42.59
C ALA A 21 -58.97 -23.29 -42.56
N LEU A 22 -60.23 -22.81 -42.46
CA LEU A 22 -60.87 -21.48 -42.31
C LEU A 22 -62.35 -21.71 -41.91
N HIS A 23 -63.02 -20.87 -41.09
CA HIS A 23 -64.06 -19.85 -41.44
C HIS A 23 -64.89 -19.54 -40.17
N SER A 24 -65.57 -18.39 -39.94
CA SER A 24 -65.93 -17.21 -40.76
C SER A 24 -66.09 -15.93 -39.91
N ALA A 25 -66.11 -14.75 -40.56
CA ALA A 25 -66.21 -13.37 -39.99
C ALA A 25 -67.48 -12.64 -40.60
N PRO A 26 -67.60 -11.30 -40.86
CA PRO A 26 -66.81 -10.07 -40.56
C PRO A 26 -67.61 -8.73 -40.32
N SER A 27 -66.91 -7.56 -40.38
CA SER A 27 -67.37 -6.18 -40.80
C SER A 27 -67.94 -5.21 -39.72
N SER A 28 -67.70 -3.87 -39.68
CA SER A 28 -67.00 -2.87 -40.55
C SER A 28 -66.68 -1.52 -39.82
N SER A 29 -65.84 -0.66 -40.44
CA SER A 29 -65.53 0.77 -40.09
C SER A 29 -66.07 1.74 -41.21
N PRO A 30 -65.63 3.02 -41.47
CA PRO A 30 -65.05 4.14 -40.66
C PRO A 30 -65.52 5.62 -41.04
N ILE A 31 -65.31 6.64 -40.15
CA ILE A 31 -64.80 8.06 -40.41
C ILE A 31 -65.65 9.04 -41.33
N PRO A 32 -65.50 10.41 -41.41
CA PRO A 32 -64.78 11.49 -40.65
C PRO A 32 -65.62 12.74 -40.20
N LEU A 33 -65.01 13.67 -39.43
CA LEU A 33 -64.97 15.11 -39.77
C LEU A 33 -63.80 15.86 -39.09
N ARG A 34 -63.28 16.94 -39.70
CA ARG A 34 -62.02 17.64 -39.37
C ARG A 34 -62.25 19.10 -38.94
N LEU A 35 -61.29 19.70 -38.22
CA LEU A 35 -60.89 21.11 -38.45
C LEU A 35 -59.46 21.46 -37.99
N PHE A 36 -58.56 21.53 -38.98
CA PHE A 36 -57.33 22.32 -39.21
C PHE A 36 -56.30 22.74 -38.12
N HIS A 37 -55.04 22.75 -38.56
CA HIS A 37 -53.81 23.22 -37.86
C HIS A 37 -53.49 24.70 -38.13
N ASN A 38 -52.63 25.33 -37.31
CA ASN A 38 -51.40 26.00 -37.79
C ASN A 38 -50.38 26.26 -36.65
N PRO A 39 -49.05 26.22 -36.88
CA PRO A 39 -48.02 26.56 -35.89
C PRO A 39 -47.44 27.98 -36.07
N PHE A 40 -46.59 28.40 -35.14
CA PHE A 40 -45.80 29.65 -35.10
C PHE A 40 -46.56 30.99 -35.00
N THR A 41 -46.68 31.52 -33.78
CA THR A 41 -46.26 32.92 -33.49
C THR A 41 -46.09 33.22 -31.99
N ILE A 42 -45.00 33.93 -31.66
CA ILE A 42 -44.83 34.89 -30.55
C ILE A 42 -44.60 34.35 -29.10
N LYS A 43 -43.36 34.60 -28.62
CA LYS A 43 -42.95 34.64 -27.20
C LYS A 43 -43.64 35.79 -26.44
N PHE A 44 -43.58 35.75 -25.11
CA PHE A 44 -44.02 36.77 -24.13
C PHE A 44 -45.53 36.82 -23.82
N MET A 45 -45.95 36.08 -22.78
CA MET A 45 -46.35 36.65 -21.48
C MET A 45 -46.93 35.55 -20.58
N MET A 46 -46.11 34.96 -19.69
CA MET A 46 -46.60 34.24 -18.51
C MET A 46 -45.47 34.00 -17.49
N PHE A 47 -45.07 35.08 -16.82
CA PHE A 47 -44.29 35.03 -15.58
C PHE A 47 -44.95 36.00 -14.59
N GLY A 48 -45.21 35.52 -13.36
CA GLY A 48 -45.85 36.31 -12.31
C GLY A 48 -47.26 35.82 -11.96
N LEU A 49 -47.33 34.91 -10.98
CA LEU A 49 -48.39 34.75 -9.95
C LEU A 49 -48.22 33.46 -9.10
N GLY A 50 -47.17 32.65 -9.35
CA GLY A 50 -46.80 31.51 -8.49
C GLY A 50 -46.15 31.83 -7.12
N PRO A 51 -45.23 32.81 -6.98
CA PRO A 51 -44.41 32.92 -5.75
C PRO A 51 -45.11 33.49 -4.51
N ALA A 52 -46.26 34.16 -4.68
CA ALA A 52 -46.86 34.97 -3.60
C ALA A 52 -47.58 34.15 -2.51
N LEU A 53 -47.91 32.87 -2.77
CA LEU A 53 -48.68 32.04 -1.83
C LEU A 53 -47.83 31.17 -0.89
N LEU A 54 -46.55 30.93 -1.19
CA LEU A 54 -45.66 30.16 -0.29
C LEU A 54 -45.10 31.02 0.84
N VAL A 55 -44.85 32.31 0.59
CA VAL A 55 -44.24 33.23 1.57
C VAL A 55 -45.19 33.54 2.74
N SER A 56 -46.51 33.53 2.52
CA SER A 56 -47.51 33.79 3.56
C SER A 56 -47.72 32.62 4.52
N LEU A 57 -47.43 31.38 4.12
CA LEU A 57 -47.51 30.20 4.99
C LEU A 57 -46.28 30.06 5.91
N LEU A 58 -45.09 30.43 5.43
CA LEU A 58 -43.86 30.45 6.23
C LEU A 58 -43.81 31.59 7.27
N ALA A 59 -44.61 32.65 7.09
CA ALA A 59 -44.67 33.78 8.01
C ALA A 59 -45.43 33.48 9.34
N PHE A 60 -46.27 32.45 9.38
CA PHE A 60 -47.16 32.20 10.52
C PHE A 60 -46.60 31.28 11.63
N GLN A 61 -45.48 30.59 11.40
CA GLN A 61 -44.85 29.74 12.44
C GLN A 61 -43.93 30.51 13.41
N ASN A 62 -43.46 31.72 13.03
CA ASN A 62 -42.54 32.52 13.86
C ASN A 62 -43.20 33.33 14.99
N ALA A 63 -44.49 33.17 15.25
CA ALA A 63 -45.25 33.99 16.21
C ALA A 63 -45.31 33.43 17.65
N PHE A 64 -44.80 32.22 17.91
CA PHE A 64 -44.86 31.57 19.23
C PHE A 64 -43.50 30.99 19.71
N ALA A 65 -42.42 31.75 19.52
CA ALA A 65 -41.15 31.47 20.18
C ALA A 65 -41.12 32.07 21.60
N LEU A 66 -41.14 31.21 22.62
CA LEU A 66 -40.82 31.60 24.00
C LEU A 66 -39.33 31.98 24.08
N PRO A 67 -38.96 33.14 24.66
CA PRO A 67 -37.57 33.58 24.69
C PRO A 67 -36.79 32.87 25.80
N GLY A 68 -35.93 31.92 25.44
CA GLY A 68 -35.02 31.32 26.43
C GLY A 68 -34.30 30.04 26.06
N THR A 69 -33.38 30.07 25.08
CA THR A 69 -32.12 29.29 25.09
C THR A 69 -31.24 29.67 23.89
N SER A 70 -30.17 30.42 24.12
CA SER A 70 -29.14 30.66 23.10
C SER A 70 -28.12 29.52 23.06
N ARG A 71 -28.33 28.55 22.16
CA ARG A 71 -27.26 27.68 21.63
C ARG A 71 -27.51 27.43 20.15
N ALA A 72 -26.60 27.93 19.31
CA ALA A 72 -26.57 27.60 17.91
C ALA A 72 -26.09 26.15 17.74
N HIS A 73 -27.03 25.21 17.59
CA HIS A 73 -26.74 23.97 16.88
C HIS A 73 -26.87 24.28 15.39
N LEU A 74 -25.76 24.17 14.66
CA LEU A 74 -25.80 23.96 13.21
C LEU A 74 -26.57 22.65 12.99
N GLU A 75 -27.69 22.72 12.25
CA GLU A 75 -28.40 21.51 11.85
C GLU A 75 -27.48 20.69 10.95
N LYS A 76 -27.06 19.51 11.44
CA LYS A 76 -26.27 18.56 10.65
C LYS A 76 -27.06 18.20 9.40
N ARG A 77 -26.40 18.16 8.25
CA ARG A 77 -27.03 17.72 7.00
C ARG A 77 -27.46 16.25 7.15
N ASP A 78 -28.63 15.94 6.63
CA ASP A 78 -29.08 14.55 6.46
C ASP A 78 -28.04 13.71 5.71
N LEU A 79 -27.95 12.41 6.04
CA LEU A 79 -26.91 11.52 5.55
C LEU A 79 -26.96 11.35 4.02
N ASP A 80 -28.14 11.19 3.44
CA ASP A 80 -28.30 11.05 1.99
C ASP A 80 -27.89 12.35 1.28
N SER A 81 -28.26 13.50 1.87
CA SER A 81 -27.82 14.81 1.36
C SER A 81 -26.30 14.97 1.40
N TRP A 82 -25.65 14.57 2.51
CA TRP A 82 -24.18 14.65 2.62
C TRP A 82 -23.50 13.76 1.59
N ILE A 83 -23.89 12.48 1.50
CA ILE A 83 -23.36 11.53 0.53
C ILE A 83 -23.48 12.08 -0.91
N ALA A 84 -24.64 12.62 -1.29
CA ALA A 84 -24.87 13.20 -2.61
C ALA A 84 -23.95 14.38 -2.97
N THR A 85 -23.34 15.05 -1.98
CA THR A 85 -22.31 16.09 -2.20
C THR A 85 -20.89 15.62 -1.97
N GLN A 86 -20.68 14.69 -1.04
CA GLN A 86 -19.36 14.18 -0.65
C GLN A 86 -18.83 13.18 -1.69
N GLY A 87 -19.71 12.42 -2.37
CA GLY A 87 -19.35 11.47 -3.44
C GLY A 87 -18.56 12.14 -4.57
N PRO A 88 -19.14 13.10 -5.31
CA PRO A 88 -18.44 13.79 -6.39
C PRO A 88 -17.14 14.46 -5.95
N HIS A 89 -17.12 15.06 -4.75
CA HIS A 89 -15.91 15.67 -4.19
C HIS A 89 -14.81 14.63 -3.87
N SER A 90 -15.19 13.48 -3.30
CA SER A 90 -14.25 12.40 -2.96
C SER A 90 -13.66 11.77 -4.21
N LEU A 91 -14.45 11.61 -5.28
CA LEU A 91 -13.96 11.11 -6.57
C LEU A 91 -13.00 12.12 -7.23
N GLU A 92 -13.32 13.42 -7.22
CA GLU A 92 -12.42 14.48 -7.69
C GLU A 92 -11.08 14.45 -6.93
N LYS A 93 -11.13 14.38 -5.59
CA LYS A 93 -9.96 14.34 -4.73
C LYS A 93 -9.11 13.07 -4.89
N LEU A 94 -9.74 11.91 -5.03
CA LEU A 94 -9.07 10.65 -5.34
C LEU A 94 -8.31 10.76 -6.68
N LEU A 95 -8.98 11.22 -7.74
CA LEU A 95 -8.36 11.39 -9.06
C LEU A 95 -7.26 12.46 -9.05
N CYS A 96 -7.38 13.50 -8.20
CA CYS A 96 -6.34 14.51 -8.03
C CYS A 96 -5.01 13.95 -7.51
N ASN A 97 -5.00 12.82 -6.79
CA ASN A 97 -3.79 12.19 -6.27
C ASN A 97 -3.15 11.17 -7.24
N ILE A 98 -3.66 11.04 -8.47
CA ILE A 98 -3.15 10.11 -9.51
C ILE A 98 -2.36 10.89 -10.57
N GLY A 99 -1.13 10.43 -10.86
CA GLY A 99 -0.28 11.05 -11.88
C GLY A 99 -0.68 10.70 -13.32
N SER A 100 -0.35 11.54 -14.32
CA SER A 100 0.43 12.78 -14.24
C SER A 100 -0.41 14.06 -14.15
N GLU A 101 -1.72 13.96 -14.36
CA GLU A 101 -2.62 15.11 -14.55
C GLU A 101 -3.47 15.45 -13.31
N GLY A 102 -3.40 14.65 -12.24
CA GLY A 102 -4.12 14.91 -10.99
C GLY A 102 -3.69 16.23 -10.34
N CYS A 103 -4.65 16.99 -9.82
CA CYS A 103 -4.40 18.35 -9.32
C CYS A 103 -3.45 18.43 -8.11
N ASN A 104 -3.35 17.35 -7.34
CA ASN A 104 -2.41 17.17 -6.24
C ASN A 104 -1.15 16.37 -6.67
N ALA A 105 -1.11 15.82 -7.89
CA ALA A 105 -0.11 14.88 -8.38
C ALA A 105 0.88 15.50 -9.40
N GLN A 106 1.14 16.80 -9.32
CA GLN A 106 2.05 17.47 -10.25
C GLN A 106 3.48 16.92 -10.15
N GLY A 107 3.99 16.38 -11.26
CA GLY A 107 5.33 15.76 -11.34
C GLY A 107 5.37 14.28 -10.97
N VAL A 108 4.23 13.68 -10.61
CA VAL A 108 4.06 12.24 -10.39
C VAL A 108 4.00 11.52 -11.74
N ALA A 109 4.56 10.33 -11.82
CA ALA A 109 4.52 9.51 -13.04
C ALA A 109 3.08 9.10 -13.40
N SER A 110 2.82 8.94 -14.71
CA SER A 110 1.54 8.44 -15.19
C SER A 110 1.24 7.05 -14.61
N GLY A 111 0.06 6.87 -14.01
CA GLY A 111 -0.35 5.62 -13.39
C GLY A 111 0.19 5.36 -11.98
N ALA A 112 1.03 6.24 -11.43
CA ALA A 112 1.39 6.22 -10.01
C ALA A 112 0.29 6.93 -9.18
N VAL A 113 -0.05 6.35 -8.03
CA VAL A 113 -0.97 6.94 -7.05
C VAL A 113 -0.16 7.45 -5.87
N VAL A 114 -0.26 8.73 -5.53
CA VAL A 114 0.31 9.24 -4.28
C VAL A 114 -0.62 8.85 -3.13
N ALA A 115 -0.08 8.35 -2.01
CA ALA A 115 -0.92 8.06 -0.84
C ALA A 115 -1.57 9.34 -0.27
N SER A 116 -0.79 10.43 -0.16
CA SER A 116 -1.28 11.76 0.21
C SER A 116 -0.36 12.86 -0.35
N PRO A 117 -0.88 14.07 -0.67
CA PRO A 117 -0.06 15.22 -1.02
C PRO A 117 0.90 15.72 0.10
N SER A 118 0.83 15.15 1.32
CA SER A 118 1.69 15.52 2.44
C SER A 118 3.16 15.15 2.19
N LYS A 119 4.05 16.15 2.31
CA LYS A 119 5.49 16.02 2.01
C LYS A 119 6.41 16.07 3.23
N THR A 120 5.89 16.40 4.42
CA THR A 120 6.71 16.71 5.59
C THR A 120 6.36 15.86 6.80
N GLU A 121 5.16 16.02 7.37
CA GLU A 121 4.78 15.38 8.64
C GLU A 121 3.31 14.94 8.62
N PRO A 122 3.01 13.65 8.36
CA PRO A 122 3.96 12.62 7.89
C PRO A 122 4.29 12.79 6.39
N PRO A 123 5.46 12.32 5.92
CA PRO A 123 5.85 12.39 4.51
C PRO A 123 5.24 11.21 3.72
N TYR A 124 4.10 11.45 3.07
CA TYR A 124 3.32 10.44 2.34
C TYR A 124 3.35 10.63 0.80
N TRP A 125 4.29 11.44 0.32
CA TRP A 125 4.54 11.69 -1.10
C TRP A 125 5.32 10.53 -1.75
N TYR A 126 4.75 9.33 -1.67
CA TYR A 126 5.25 8.10 -2.30
C TYR A 126 4.07 7.34 -2.91
N THR A 127 4.37 6.35 -3.74
CA THR A 127 3.37 5.41 -4.27
C THR A 127 3.51 4.06 -3.60
N TRP A 128 2.49 3.65 -2.85
CA TRP A 128 2.43 2.33 -2.21
C TRP A 128 1.76 1.33 -3.15
N SER A 129 2.32 0.11 -3.23
CA SER A 129 1.79 -0.99 -4.03
C SER A 129 0.35 -1.34 -3.63
N ARG A 130 0.07 -1.40 -2.32
CA ARG A 130 -1.26 -1.66 -1.76
C ARG A 130 -2.26 -0.55 -2.07
N ASP A 131 -1.97 0.69 -1.66
CA ASP A 131 -2.88 1.82 -1.81
C ASP A 131 -3.23 2.06 -3.28
N SER A 132 -2.23 1.98 -4.18
CA SER A 132 -2.45 2.08 -5.62
C SER A 132 -3.37 0.97 -6.14
N ALA A 133 -3.15 -0.27 -5.72
CA ALA A 133 -3.99 -1.40 -6.13
C ALA A 133 -5.43 -1.30 -5.60
N LEU A 134 -5.63 -0.88 -4.35
CA LEU A 134 -6.97 -0.71 -3.77
C LEU A 134 -7.74 0.44 -4.43
N VAL A 135 -7.07 1.57 -4.68
CA VAL A 135 -7.65 2.72 -5.41
C VAL A 135 -8.01 2.33 -6.84
N PHE A 136 -7.12 1.63 -7.56
CA PHE A 136 -7.41 1.19 -8.92
C PHE A 136 -8.44 0.06 -8.99
N LYS A 137 -8.56 -0.79 -7.95
CA LYS A 137 -9.65 -1.77 -7.85
C LYS A 137 -11.01 -1.06 -7.73
N TYR A 138 -11.10 -0.01 -6.90
CA TYR A 138 -12.30 0.82 -6.83
C TYR A 138 -12.64 1.45 -8.19
N LEU A 139 -11.70 2.17 -8.81
CA LEU A 139 -11.93 2.84 -10.10
C LEU A 139 -12.32 1.86 -11.23
N LEU A 140 -11.77 0.65 -11.20
CA LEU A 140 -12.10 -0.43 -12.13
C LEU A 140 -13.53 -0.95 -11.92
N ASP A 141 -14.00 -1.07 -10.67
CA ASP A 141 -15.38 -1.46 -10.36
C ASP A 141 -16.37 -0.35 -10.80
N THR A 142 -16.05 0.93 -10.57
CA THR A 142 -16.83 2.06 -11.09
C THR A 142 -16.92 2.03 -12.63
N PHE A 143 -15.79 1.82 -13.30
CA PHE A 143 -15.69 1.69 -14.76
C PHE A 143 -16.46 0.48 -15.31
N GLY A 144 -16.47 -0.64 -14.57
CA GLY A 144 -17.22 -1.85 -14.95
C GLY A 144 -18.74 -1.64 -14.91
N ASN A 145 -19.22 -0.80 -13.97
CA ASN A 145 -20.62 -0.42 -13.86
C ASN A 145 -21.04 0.64 -14.89
N GLU A 146 -20.21 1.66 -15.12
CA GLU A 146 -20.42 2.68 -16.16
C GLU A 146 -19.11 2.97 -16.91
N TYR A 147 -19.07 2.59 -18.20
CA TYR A 147 -17.87 2.77 -19.02
C TYR A 147 -17.48 4.25 -19.13
N SER A 148 -16.21 4.52 -18.81
CA SER A 148 -15.59 5.84 -18.95
C SER A 148 -14.21 5.70 -19.60
N GLU A 149 -14.03 6.36 -20.75
CA GLU A 149 -12.76 6.40 -21.47
C GLU A 149 -11.63 7.02 -20.63
N SER A 150 -11.94 8.01 -19.78
CA SER A 150 -10.94 8.62 -18.89
C SER A 150 -10.52 7.68 -17.75
N LEU A 151 -11.44 6.92 -17.17
CA LEU A 151 -11.10 5.91 -16.17
C LEU A 151 -10.35 4.74 -16.79
N GLN A 152 -10.73 4.32 -18.00
CA GLN A 152 -10.00 3.30 -18.76
C GLN A 152 -8.54 3.70 -18.99
N ALA A 153 -8.30 4.94 -19.43
CA ALA A 153 -6.96 5.46 -19.63
C ALA A 153 -6.15 5.45 -18.32
N GLN A 154 -6.75 5.78 -17.18
CA GLN A 154 -6.08 5.69 -15.88
C GLN A 154 -5.73 4.24 -15.50
N VAL A 155 -6.65 3.28 -15.68
CA VAL A 155 -6.39 1.84 -15.43
C VAL A 155 -5.27 1.32 -16.33
N GLN A 156 -5.27 1.69 -17.62
CA GLN A 156 -4.19 1.33 -18.55
C GLN A 156 -2.84 1.93 -18.13
N ASN A 157 -2.81 3.22 -17.75
CA ASN A 157 -1.61 3.88 -17.24
C ASN A 157 -1.07 3.21 -15.98
N TYR A 158 -1.94 2.82 -15.04
CA TYR A 158 -1.55 2.06 -13.86
C TYR A 158 -0.88 0.74 -14.24
N ILE A 159 -1.46 -0.05 -15.14
CA ILE A 159 -0.90 -1.34 -15.56
C ILE A 159 0.48 -1.15 -16.21
N ILE A 160 0.67 -0.10 -17.02
CA ILE A 160 1.98 0.28 -17.59
C ILE A 160 2.97 0.67 -16.47
N ALA A 161 2.55 1.45 -15.48
CA ALA A 161 3.38 1.83 -14.34
C ALA A 161 3.80 0.62 -13.51
N GLN A 162 2.89 -0.33 -13.27
CA GLN A 162 3.19 -1.57 -12.55
C GLN A 162 4.15 -2.47 -13.33
N ALA A 163 3.99 -2.60 -14.65
CA ALA A 163 4.93 -3.32 -15.51
C ALA A 163 6.37 -2.75 -15.42
N LYS A 164 6.50 -1.41 -15.31
CA LYS A 164 7.78 -0.76 -15.01
C LYS A 164 8.28 -1.12 -13.60
N LEU A 165 7.44 -0.96 -12.57
CA LEU A 165 7.83 -1.19 -11.16
C LEU A 165 8.29 -2.62 -10.89
N GLN A 166 7.66 -3.64 -11.47
CA GLN A 166 8.12 -5.03 -11.34
C GLN A 166 9.57 -5.21 -11.80
N GLY A 167 10.07 -4.39 -12.74
CA GLY A 167 11.45 -4.42 -13.21
C GLY A 167 12.46 -3.60 -12.38
N ILE A 168 12.04 -2.96 -11.29
CA ILE A 168 12.90 -2.10 -10.46
C ILE A 168 13.46 -2.90 -9.26
N SER A 169 14.76 -3.18 -9.28
CA SER A 169 15.48 -3.67 -8.09
C SER A 169 15.43 -2.64 -6.97
N ASN A 170 15.21 -3.10 -5.75
CA ASN A 170 14.87 -2.29 -4.57
C ASN A 170 15.37 -3.00 -3.28
N PRO A 171 15.21 -2.41 -2.09
CA PRO A 171 15.75 -3.01 -0.86
C PRO A 171 15.11 -4.35 -0.45
N SER A 172 13.92 -4.72 -0.95
CA SER A 172 13.36 -6.08 -0.77
C SER A 172 13.96 -7.13 -1.70
N GLY A 173 14.63 -6.73 -2.79
CA GLY A 173 15.28 -7.64 -3.74
C GLY A 173 15.15 -7.19 -5.19
N SER A 174 15.07 -8.17 -6.11
CA SER A 174 14.95 -7.91 -7.55
C SER A 174 13.83 -8.74 -8.18
N LEU A 175 13.69 -8.65 -9.52
CA LEU A 175 12.78 -9.52 -10.27
C LEU A 175 13.37 -10.92 -10.53
N GLU A 176 14.67 -11.15 -10.33
CA GLU A 176 15.33 -12.41 -10.67
C GLU A 176 14.77 -13.61 -9.89
N ASP A 177 14.58 -13.43 -8.58
CA ASP A 177 13.92 -14.36 -7.66
C ASP A 177 12.50 -13.93 -7.27
N GLY A 178 12.06 -12.77 -7.79
CA GLY A 178 10.78 -12.13 -7.49
C GLY A 178 10.73 -11.39 -6.15
N ALA A 179 11.78 -11.40 -5.32
CA ALA A 179 11.72 -10.83 -3.97
C ALA A 179 11.40 -9.31 -3.97
N GLY A 180 11.88 -8.59 -4.99
CA GLY A 180 11.61 -7.15 -5.17
C GLY A 180 10.13 -6.81 -5.41
N LEU A 181 9.27 -7.79 -5.73
CA LEU A 181 7.82 -7.59 -5.88
C LEU A 181 7.13 -7.31 -4.54
N GLY A 182 7.77 -7.69 -3.42
CA GLY A 182 7.30 -7.45 -2.05
C GLY A 182 7.64 -6.07 -1.47
N GLU A 183 8.23 -5.16 -2.25
CA GLU A 183 8.52 -3.81 -1.76
C GLU A 183 7.22 -3.00 -1.56
N PRO A 184 6.99 -2.43 -0.35
CA PRO A 184 5.74 -1.75 -0.04
C PRO A 184 5.50 -0.49 -0.87
N LYS A 185 6.55 0.30 -1.10
CA LYS A 185 6.45 1.65 -1.66
C LYS A 185 7.63 2.04 -2.55
N PHE A 186 7.36 2.98 -3.44
CA PHE A 186 8.30 3.51 -4.43
C PHE A 186 8.20 5.05 -4.47
N GLU A 187 9.23 5.69 -5.02
CA GLU A 187 9.18 7.12 -5.33
C GLU A 187 8.09 7.41 -6.37
N VAL A 188 7.52 8.61 -6.34
CA VAL A 188 6.42 8.99 -7.25
C VAL A 188 6.79 9.05 -8.73
N ASP A 189 8.08 8.97 -9.07
CA ASP A 189 8.60 8.86 -10.45
C ASP A 189 8.81 7.40 -10.93
N LEU A 190 8.40 6.43 -10.09
CA LEU A 190 8.58 5.00 -10.25
C LEU A 190 10.06 4.58 -10.20
N SER A 191 10.83 5.19 -9.28
CA SER A 191 12.15 4.71 -8.84
C SER A 191 12.08 4.08 -7.44
N ALA A 192 13.12 3.35 -7.04
CA ALA A 192 13.15 2.63 -5.77
C ALA A 192 13.25 3.60 -4.58
N PHE A 193 12.37 3.44 -3.58
CA PHE A 193 12.59 4.04 -2.26
C PHE A 193 13.73 3.28 -1.56
N THR A 194 14.77 4.01 -1.13
CA THR A 194 16.02 3.40 -0.61
C THR A 194 16.19 3.48 0.91
N GLY A 195 15.26 4.14 1.62
CA GLY A 195 15.32 4.24 3.08
C GLY A 195 14.84 2.99 3.81
N ASP A 196 15.07 2.94 5.12
CA ASP A 196 14.54 1.90 6.01
C ASP A 196 13.00 1.93 6.03
N TRP A 197 12.39 0.74 6.09
CA TRP A 197 10.93 0.58 6.09
C TRP A 197 10.51 -0.82 6.56
N GLY A 198 9.24 -0.99 6.93
CA GLY A 198 8.63 -2.28 7.24
C GLY A 198 8.42 -3.12 5.98
N ARG A 199 9.47 -3.82 5.54
CA ARG A 199 9.52 -4.63 4.31
C ARG A 199 9.99 -6.08 4.55
N PRO A 200 9.63 -7.06 3.70
CA PRO A 200 8.66 -6.96 2.61
C PRO A 200 7.22 -6.96 3.13
N GLN A 201 6.28 -6.48 2.31
CA GLN A 201 4.85 -6.66 2.51
C GLN A 201 4.31 -7.53 1.36
N ARG A 202 3.60 -8.61 1.71
CA ARG A 202 3.31 -9.71 0.77
C ARG A 202 1.89 -9.66 0.19
N ASP A 203 1.13 -8.62 0.49
CA ASP A 203 -0.21 -8.32 -0.01
C ASP A 203 -0.18 -7.55 -1.34
N GLY A 204 0.78 -6.64 -1.53
CA GLY A 204 0.90 -5.80 -2.73
C GLY A 204 0.72 -6.54 -4.07
N PRO A 205 1.50 -7.61 -4.35
CA PRO A 205 1.33 -8.42 -5.56
C PRO A 205 -0.07 -9.03 -5.71
N ALA A 206 -0.66 -9.52 -4.62
CA ALA A 206 -1.99 -10.14 -4.64
C ALA A 206 -3.10 -9.12 -4.91
N LEU A 207 -3.01 -7.91 -4.32
CA LEU A 207 -3.93 -6.81 -4.58
C LEU A 207 -3.81 -6.29 -6.02
N ARG A 208 -2.57 -6.17 -6.53
CA ARG A 208 -2.31 -5.79 -7.93
C ARG A 208 -2.86 -6.83 -8.91
N ALA A 209 -2.72 -8.13 -8.60
CA ALA A 209 -3.30 -9.21 -9.39
C ALA A 209 -4.82 -9.07 -9.54
N ALA A 210 -5.55 -8.67 -8.49
CA ALA A 210 -7.00 -8.45 -8.56
C ALA A 210 -7.40 -7.32 -9.55
N VAL A 211 -6.61 -6.23 -9.64
CA VAL A 211 -6.82 -5.17 -10.64
C VAL A 211 -6.54 -5.67 -12.06
N LEU A 212 -5.41 -6.37 -12.24
CA LEU A 212 -5.01 -6.95 -13.53
C LEU A 212 -6.06 -7.93 -14.05
N ILE A 213 -6.52 -8.86 -13.20
CA ILE A 213 -7.53 -9.85 -13.55
C ILE A 213 -8.88 -9.19 -13.85
N GLY A 214 -9.32 -8.21 -13.06
CA GLY A 214 -10.60 -7.52 -13.31
C GLY A 214 -10.62 -6.79 -14.66
N TYR A 215 -9.56 -6.04 -15.00
CA TYR A 215 -9.48 -5.36 -16.30
C TYR A 215 -9.22 -6.34 -17.46
N GLY A 216 -8.44 -7.39 -17.22
CA GLY A 216 -8.25 -8.49 -18.17
C GLY A 216 -9.56 -9.22 -18.49
N ASN A 217 -10.40 -9.49 -17.49
CA ASN A 217 -11.74 -10.04 -17.67
C ASN A 217 -12.58 -9.11 -18.55
N TRP A 218 -12.66 -7.82 -18.19
CA TRP A 218 -13.38 -6.82 -18.99
C TRP A 218 -12.90 -6.77 -20.46
N LEU A 219 -11.58 -6.86 -20.69
CA LEU A 219 -11.01 -6.94 -22.04
C LEU A 219 -11.53 -8.18 -22.80
N ILE A 220 -11.49 -9.36 -22.19
CA ILE A 220 -11.98 -10.60 -22.81
C ILE A 220 -13.48 -10.52 -23.10
N ASP A 221 -14.27 -10.03 -22.15
CA ASP A 221 -15.73 -9.88 -22.26
C ASP A 221 -16.15 -8.87 -23.35
N ASN A 222 -15.25 -7.97 -23.76
CA ASN A 222 -15.43 -7.02 -24.86
C ASN A 222 -14.61 -7.37 -26.12
N GLY A 223 -14.13 -8.61 -26.26
CA GLY A 223 -13.49 -9.11 -27.49
C GLY A 223 -12.01 -8.75 -27.67
N TYR A 224 -11.35 -8.22 -26.64
CA TYR A 224 -9.94 -7.83 -26.61
C TYR A 224 -9.03 -8.89 -25.95
N SER A 225 -9.36 -10.18 -26.06
CA SER A 225 -8.60 -11.28 -25.44
C SER A 225 -7.11 -11.29 -25.80
N ALA A 226 -6.75 -10.87 -27.02
CA ALA A 226 -5.36 -10.72 -27.44
C ALA A 226 -4.60 -9.66 -26.62
N THR A 227 -5.27 -8.58 -26.21
CA THR A 227 -4.70 -7.56 -25.32
C THR A 227 -4.63 -8.06 -23.88
N ALA A 228 -5.61 -8.86 -23.42
CA ALA A 228 -5.52 -9.53 -22.14
C ALA A 228 -4.30 -10.46 -22.07
N GLU A 229 -4.04 -11.23 -23.14
CA GLU A 229 -2.84 -12.07 -23.24
C GLU A 229 -1.53 -11.26 -23.34
N SER A 230 -1.49 -10.19 -24.15
CA SER A 230 -0.22 -9.47 -24.41
C SER A 230 0.15 -8.43 -23.34
N ALA A 231 -0.83 -7.76 -22.73
CA ALA A 231 -0.58 -6.62 -21.83
C ALA A 231 -0.83 -6.93 -20.34
N ILE A 232 -1.73 -7.88 -20.03
CA ILE A 232 -2.09 -8.22 -18.64
C ILE A 232 -1.29 -9.42 -18.14
N TRP A 233 -1.30 -10.52 -18.89
CA TRP A 233 -0.68 -11.79 -18.46
C TRP A 233 0.79 -11.68 -18.06
N PRO A 234 1.70 -10.96 -18.77
CA PRO A 234 3.10 -10.88 -18.38
C PRO A 234 3.34 -10.22 -17.01
N VAL A 235 2.51 -9.24 -16.65
CA VAL A 235 2.57 -8.57 -15.34
C VAL A 235 1.95 -9.47 -14.26
N LEU A 236 0.79 -10.05 -14.57
CA LEU A 236 0.02 -10.90 -13.65
C LEU A 236 0.77 -12.19 -13.28
N ALA A 237 1.44 -12.83 -14.24
CA ALA A 237 2.16 -14.08 -14.01
C ALA A 237 3.25 -13.93 -12.93
N ASN A 238 3.96 -12.80 -12.91
CA ASN A 238 4.96 -12.49 -11.87
C ASN A 238 4.32 -12.37 -10.48
N ASP A 239 3.17 -11.69 -10.38
CA ASP A 239 2.48 -11.51 -9.09
C ASP A 239 1.91 -12.84 -8.56
N LEU A 240 1.33 -13.67 -9.44
CA LEU A 240 0.84 -15.01 -9.07
C LEU A 240 1.99 -15.95 -8.66
N ALA A 241 3.11 -15.91 -9.38
CA ALA A 241 4.32 -16.65 -9.04
C ALA A 241 4.88 -16.20 -7.67
N TYR A 242 4.88 -14.90 -7.38
CA TYR A 242 5.27 -14.38 -6.06
C TYR A 242 4.40 -14.94 -4.94
N VAL A 243 3.07 -14.97 -5.10
CA VAL A 243 2.18 -15.56 -4.09
C VAL A 243 2.48 -17.05 -3.89
N VAL A 244 2.62 -17.81 -4.97
CA VAL A 244 2.98 -19.25 -4.93
C VAL A 244 4.31 -19.52 -4.20
N GLN A 245 5.30 -18.63 -4.33
CA GLN A 245 6.63 -18.78 -3.73
C GLN A 245 6.73 -18.26 -2.29
N TYR A 246 6.01 -17.19 -1.95
CA TYR A 246 6.25 -16.42 -0.71
C TYR A 246 5.09 -16.39 0.29
N TRP A 247 3.91 -16.97 0.00
CA TRP A 247 2.73 -16.91 0.89
C TRP A 247 2.99 -17.41 2.33
N ASN A 248 3.81 -18.44 2.49
CA ASN A 248 4.10 -19.09 3.77
C ASN A 248 5.35 -18.52 4.47
N GLN A 249 5.81 -17.34 4.06
CA GLN A 249 6.89 -16.61 4.72
C GLN A 249 6.36 -15.40 5.49
N GLY A 250 6.99 -15.10 6.63
CA GLY A 250 6.69 -13.88 7.37
C GLY A 250 6.92 -12.61 6.55
N GLY A 251 6.17 -11.56 6.86
CA GLY A 251 6.30 -10.22 6.29
C GLY A 251 5.52 -9.21 7.13
N PHE A 252 5.66 -7.93 6.81
CA PHE A 252 4.94 -6.88 7.50
C PHE A 252 3.45 -6.87 7.10
N ASP A 253 2.61 -6.46 8.04
CA ASP A 253 1.17 -6.30 7.84
C ASP A 253 0.82 -5.00 7.11
N LEU A 254 -0.48 -4.80 6.81
CA LEU A 254 -0.96 -3.60 6.10
C LEU A 254 -0.74 -2.28 6.86
N TRP A 255 -0.39 -2.35 8.14
CA TRP A 255 -0.02 -1.21 8.97
C TRP A 255 1.48 -0.93 8.99
N GLU A 256 2.27 -1.75 8.27
CA GLU A 256 3.71 -1.58 8.09
C GLU A 256 4.52 -1.78 9.39
N GLU A 257 3.94 -2.45 10.39
CA GLU A 257 4.42 -2.51 11.76
C GLU A 257 4.75 -3.92 12.24
N VAL A 258 3.88 -4.89 11.95
CA VAL A 258 3.95 -6.23 12.55
C VAL A 258 4.52 -7.21 11.54
N ASN A 259 5.80 -7.55 11.69
CA ASN A 259 6.41 -8.65 10.96
C ASN A 259 5.91 -10.00 11.52
N GLY A 260 5.10 -10.71 10.74
CA GLY A 260 4.46 -11.96 11.14
C GLY A 260 3.65 -12.55 9.97
N SER A 261 2.47 -13.08 10.26
CA SER A 261 1.49 -13.47 9.24
C SER A 261 0.21 -12.67 9.46
N SER A 262 -0.21 -11.88 8.46
CA SER A 262 -1.36 -10.98 8.49
C SER A 262 -2.57 -11.58 7.78
N PHE A 263 -3.74 -11.50 8.41
CA PHE A 263 -5.00 -12.07 7.90
C PHE A 263 -5.40 -11.45 6.55
N PHE A 264 -5.33 -10.12 6.45
CA PHE A 264 -5.54 -9.37 5.21
C PHE A 264 -4.62 -9.85 4.08
N THR A 265 -3.34 -10.05 4.38
CA THR A 265 -2.35 -10.53 3.40
C THR A 265 -2.67 -11.95 2.94
N THR A 266 -2.96 -12.87 3.87
CA THR A 266 -3.33 -14.26 3.54
C THR A 266 -4.61 -14.33 2.69
N ALA A 267 -5.63 -13.55 3.03
CA ALA A 267 -6.90 -13.54 2.29
C ALA A 267 -6.74 -12.98 0.87
N ALA A 268 -6.01 -11.86 0.71
CA ALA A 268 -5.70 -11.30 -0.60
C ALA A 268 -4.93 -12.30 -1.48
N GLN A 269 -3.93 -12.97 -0.91
CA GLN A 269 -3.15 -14.02 -1.59
C GLN A 269 -4.02 -15.21 -2.03
N HIS A 270 -4.93 -15.68 -1.16
CA HIS A 270 -5.87 -16.73 -1.51
C HIS A 270 -6.75 -16.34 -2.71
N ARG A 271 -7.41 -15.17 -2.62
CA ARG A 271 -8.24 -14.60 -3.67
C ARG A 271 -7.50 -14.48 -4.99
N ALA A 272 -6.28 -13.93 -4.98
CA ALA A 272 -5.46 -13.73 -6.16
C ALA A 272 -5.17 -15.05 -6.90
N LEU A 273 -4.87 -16.15 -6.18
CA LEU A 273 -4.66 -17.45 -6.83
C LEU A 273 -5.95 -18.04 -7.42
N VAL A 274 -7.09 -17.93 -6.74
CA VAL A 274 -8.39 -18.42 -7.25
C VAL A 274 -8.80 -17.65 -8.52
N GLU A 275 -8.77 -16.31 -8.47
CA GLU A 275 -9.02 -15.46 -9.64
C GLU A 275 -8.00 -15.73 -10.77
N GLY A 276 -6.72 -15.94 -10.42
CA GLY A 276 -5.63 -16.19 -11.35
C GLY A 276 -5.78 -17.51 -12.12
N ILE A 277 -6.24 -18.58 -11.46
CA ILE A 277 -6.56 -19.87 -12.11
C ILE A 277 -7.69 -19.68 -13.13
N ALA A 278 -8.77 -18.99 -12.73
CA ALA A 278 -9.91 -18.75 -13.60
C ALA A 278 -9.51 -17.88 -14.81
N PHE A 279 -8.77 -16.79 -14.59
CA PHE A 279 -8.30 -15.90 -15.64
C PHE A 279 -7.35 -16.60 -16.62
N ALA A 280 -6.35 -17.34 -16.12
CA ALA A 280 -5.41 -18.09 -16.95
C ALA A 280 -6.15 -19.04 -17.92
N ALA A 281 -7.16 -19.76 -17.42
CA ALA A 281 -8.00 -20.63 -18.23
C ALA A 281 -8.76 -19.88 -19.34
N ARG A 282 -9.25 -18.65 -19.10
CA ARG A 282 -9.94 -17.82 -20.11
C ARG A 282 -9.05 -17.43 -21.30
N ILE A 283 -7.74 -17.30 -21.08
CA ILE A 283 -6.75 -16.92 -22.12
C ILE A 283 -5.86 -18.09 -22.57
N GLY A 284 -6.18 -19.34 -22.19
CA GLY A 284 -5.42 -20.52 -22.61
C GLY A 284 -4.01 -20.63 -22.00
N LYS A 285 -3.79 -20.07 -20.81
CA LYS A 285 -2.56 -20.17 -20.02
C LYS A 285 -2.75 -21.08 -18.80
N SER A 286 -1.65 -21.45 -18.14
CA SER A 286 -1.64 -22.11 -16.83
C SER A 286 -1.21 -21.14 -15.74
N CYS A 287 -1.73 -21.34 -14.53
CA CYS A 287 -1.23 -20.73 -13.30
C CYS A 287 -0.48 -21.81 -12.53
N ASP A 288 0.84 -21.84 -12.66
CA ASP A 288 1.65 -22.97 -12.21
C ASP A 288 1.65 -23.09 -10.68
N ASN A 289 1.36 -24.29 -10.17
CA ASN A 289 1.14 -24.61 -8.75
C ASN A 289 0.00 -23.85 -8.03
N CYS A 290 -0.65 -22.86 -8.65
CA CYS A 290 -1.70 -22.05 -8.01
C CYS A 290 -2.85 -22.90 -7.46
N ALA A 291 -3.31 -23.90 -8.22
CA ALA A 291 -4.38 -24.82 -7.81
C ALA A 291 -3.95 -25.79 -6.68
N THR A 292 -2.65 -25.95 -6.45
CA THR A 292 -2.09 -26.73 -5.34
C THR A 292 -1.93 -25.86 -4.09
N VAL A 293 -1.55 -24.60 -4.26
CA VAL A 293 -1.27 -23.65 -3.16
C VAL A 293 -2.54 -23.01 -2.60
N ALA A 294 -3.50 -22.58 -3.43
CA ALA A 294 -4.67 -21.83 -2.96
C ALA A 294 -5.45 -22.52 -1.81
N PRO A 295 -5.74 -23.85 -1.86
CA PRO A 295 -6.39 -24.53 -0.74
C PRO A 295 -5.55 -24.54 0.56
N GLN A 296 -4.22 -24.48 0.47
CA GLN A 296 -3.33 -24.42 1.63
C GLN A 296 -3.33 -23.02 2.26
N ILE A 297 -3.40 -21.96 1.43
CA ILE A 297 -3.60 -20.59 1.92
C ILE A 297 -4.94 -20.49 2.64
N LEU A 298 -6.02 -21.03 2.07
CA LEU A 298 -7.34 -21.05 2.72
C LEU A 298 -7.33 -21.84 4.04
N CYS A 299 -6.64 -22.98 4.09
CA CYS A 299 -6.46 -23.74 5.32
C CYS A 299 -5.72 -22.91 6.38
N PHE A 300 -4.62 -22.27 6.00
CA PHE A 300 -3.87 -21.38 6.88
C PHE A 300 -4.72 -20.18 7.36
N GLN A 301 -5.58 -19.63 6.49
CA GLN A 301 -6.52 -18.56 6.82
C GLN A 301 -7.49 -18.95 7.96
N GLN A 302 -7.74 -20.24 8.19
CA GLN A 302 -8.57 -20.69 9.32
C GLN A 302 -7.89 -20.51 10.68
N LYS A 303 -6.54 -20.44 10.73
CA LYS A 303 -5.76 -20.34 11.98
C LYS A 303 -5.84 -18.97 12.65
N TYR A 304 -6.36 -17.96 11.95
CA TYR A 304 -6.57 -16.62 12.50
C TYR A 304 -7.82 -16.52 13.39
N TRP A 305 -8.75 -17.48 13.30
CA TRP A 305 -9.93 -17.53 14.17
C TRP A 305 -9.56 -18.14 15.54
N ASN A 306 -9.80 -17.40 16.62
CA ASN A 306 -9.44 -17.84 17.98
C ASN A 306 -10.62 -18.47 18.75
N SER A 307 -10.31 -19.02 19.94
CA SER A 307 -11.31 -19.60 20.84
C SER A 307 -12.18 -18.58 21.59
N GLU A 308 -11.85 -17.29 21.52
CA GLU A 308 -12.61 -16.20 22.15
C GLU A 308 -13.69 -15.62 21.22
N GLY A 309 -13.78 -16.09 19.97
CA GLY A 309 -14.83 -15.71 19.03
C GLY A 309 -14.52 -14.49 18.16
N TYR A 310 -13.24 -14.22 17.88
CA TYR A 310 -12.83 -13.18 16.93
C TYR A 310 -11.58 -13.57 16.13
N ILE A 311 -11.22 -12.74 15.16
CA ILE A 311 -10.07 -12.92 14.28
C ILE A 311 -8.86 -12.20 14.89
N VAL A 312 -7.82 -12.96 15.24
CA VAL A 312 -6.52 -12.41 15.67
C VAL A 312 -5.77 -12.03 14.41
N SER A 313 -5.81 -10.75 14.01
CA SER A 313 -5.43 -10.33 12.66
C SER A 313 -3.95 -10.52 12.30
N ASN A 314 -3.07 -10.70 13.28
CA ASN A 314 -1.65 -11.00 13.08
C ASN A 314 -1.24 -12.19 13.96
N ILE A 315 -0.76 -13.28 13.34
CA ILE A 315 -0.29 -14.50 14.01
C ILE A 315 1.19 -14.78 13.69
N ASN A 316 1.74 -15.87 14.23
CA ASN A 316 3.16 -16.23 14.13
C ASN A 316 4.13 -15.16 14.68
N VAL A 317 3.64 -14.32 15.61
CA VAL A 317 4.37 -13.22 16.23
C VAL A 317 3.92 -13.08 17.69
N ASN A 318 4.78 -12.56 18.56
CA ASN A 318 4.41 -12.15 19.92
C ASN A 318 4.64 -10.64 20.08
N ASN A 319 3.66 -9.85 19.65
CA ASN A 319 3.70 -8.38 19.66
C ASN A 319 2.96 -7.74 20.85
N GLY A 320 2.39 -8.55 21.75
CA GLY A 320 1.61 -8.08 22.90
C GLY A 320 0.25 -7.46 22.57
N ARG A 321 -0.22 -7.49 21.31
CA ARG A 321 -1.55 -7.02 20.91
C ARG A 321 -2.60 -8.13 21.10
N THR A 322 -3.84 -7.74 21.33
CA THR A 322 -5.04 -8.60 21.37
C THR A 322 -5.36 -9.23 20.02
N GLY A 323 -4.91 -8.62 18.91
CA GLY A 323 -5.24 -9.03 17.55
C GLY A 323 -6.59 -8.50 17.04
N LYS A 324 -7.35 -7.76 17.85
CA LYS A 324 -8.59 -7.08 17.47
C LYS A 324 -8.24 -5.83 16.65
N ASP A 325 -8.35 -5.96 15.35
CA ASP A 325 -7.83 -4.99 14.39
C ASP A 325 -8.76 -4.89 13.18
N VAL A 326 -8.99 -3.69 12.67
CA VAL A 326 -9.81 -3.42 11.47
C VAL A 326 -9.20 -4.04 10.20
N ASN A 327 -7.93 -4.49 10.23
CA ASN A 327 -7.35 -5.47 9.31
C ASN A 327 -8.36 -6.58 8.94
N SER A 328 -9.03 -7.16 9.93
CA SER A 328 -10.03 -8.21 9.75
C SER A 328 -11.33 -7.75 9.06
N ILE A 329 -11.75 -6.50 9.25
CA ILE A 329 -12.92 -5.90 8.59
C ILE A 329 -12.57 -5.53 7.14
N LEU A 330 -11.40 -4.88 6.94
CA LEU A 330 -10.82 -4.59 5.63
C LEU A 330 -10.65 -5.87 4.80
N THR A 331 -10.25 -6.97 5.44
CA THR A 331 -10.17 -8.29 4.80
C THR A 331 -11.53 -8.75 4.29
N SER A 332 -12.59 -8.61 5.09
CA SER A 332 -13.93 -9.07 4.71
C SER A 332 -14.49 -8.29 3.51
N ILE A 333 -14.34 -6.96 3.49
CA ILE A 333 -14.83 -6.12 2.37
C ILE A 333 -13.99 -6.30 1.10
N HIS A 334 -12.66 -6.45 1.21
CA HIS A 334 -11.80 -6.67 0.05
C HIS A 334 -11.83 -8.13 -0.45
N ASN A 335 -12.38 -9.06 0.34
CA ASN A 335 -12.68 -10.44 -0.06
C ASN A 335 -14.17 -10.68 -0.37
N PHE A 336 -15.02 -9.64 -0.35
CA PHE A 336 -16.44 -9.72 -0.65
C PHE A 336 -16.69 -10.32 -2.04
N ASP A 337 -17.56 -11.33 -2.08
CA ASP A 337 -18.14 -11.88 -3.30
C ASP A 337 -19.67 -11.81 -3.24
N PRO A 338 -20.37 -11.12 -4.16
CA PRO A 338 -21.83 -11.14 -4.22
C PRO A 338 -22.42 -12.54 -4.46
N ALA A 339 -21.64 -13.48 -5.02
CA ALA A 339 -22.03 -14.87 -5.22
C ALA A 339 -21.55 -15.82 -4.09
N GLY A 340 -20.76 -15.33 -3.12
CA GLY A 340 -20.17 -16.16 -2.06
C GLY A 340 -21.13 -16.57 -0.94
N GLY A 341 -22.25 -15.87 -0.78
CA GLY A 341 -23.16 -16.07 0.36
C GLY A 341 -22.46 -15.84 1.70
N CYS A 342 -22.96 -16.46 2.78
CA CYS A 342 -22.41 -16.30 4.13
C CYS A 342 -21.30 -17.32 4.45
N ASP A 343 -20.38 -17.53 3.50
CA ASP A 343 -19.28 -18.50 3.60
C ASP A 343 -18.26 -18.11 4.69
N ALA A 344 -18.22 -18.88 5.77
CA ALA A 344 -17.30 -18.69 6.89
C ALA A 344 -15.84 -19.08 6.62
N PRO A 345 -15.51 -20.09 5.78
CA PRO A 345 -14.13 -20.38 5.38
C PRO A 345 -13.41 -19.21 4.70
N THR A 346 -14.07 -18.50 3.79
CA THR A 346 -13.54 -17.29 3.12
C THR A 346 -13.87 -15.99 3.85
N PHE A 347 -14.52 -16.08 5.02
CA PHE A 347 -14.87 -14.95 5.90
C PHE A 347 -15.69 -13.85 5.18
N GLN A 348 -16.69 -14.28 4.38
CA GLN A 348 -17.61 -13.37 3.71
C GLN A 348 -18.32 -12.43 4.69
N PRO A 349 -18.69 -11.20 4.28
CA PRO A 349 -19.27 -10.19 5.17
C PRO A 349 -20.47 -10.66 6.01
N CYS A 350 -21.39 -11.46 5.45
CA CYS A 350 -22.52 -12.01 6.22
C CYS A 350 -22.24 -13.32 6.97
N SER A 351 -21.00 -13.86 6.93
CA SER A 351 -20.63 -15.05 7.70
C SER A 351 -20.65 -14.79 9.20
N ASP A 352 -20.97 -15.82 9.99
CA ASP A 352 -21.12 -15.68 11.44
C ASP A 352 -19.84 -15.23 12.15
N ARG A 353 -18.69 -15.77 11.70
CA ARG A 353 -17.35 -15.33 12.12
C ARG A 353 -17.08 -13.86 11.82
N ALA A 354 -17.41 -13.39 10.62
CA ALA A 354 -17.15 -11.99 10.23
C ALA A 354 -17.99 -11.01 11.06
N LEU A 355 -19.24 -11.36 11.40
CA LEU A 355 -20.15 -10.55 12.21
C LEU A 355 -19.76 -10.55 13.70
N ALA A 356 -19.39 -11.71 14.26
CA ALA A 356 -18.89 -11.81 15.63
C ALA A 356 -17.56 -11.05 15.82
N ASN A 357 -16.69 -11.11 14.81
CA ASN A 357 -15.48 -10.31 14.75
C ASN A 357 -15.77 -8.81 14.63
N HIS A 358 -16.71 -8.41 13.75
CA HIS A 358 -17.12 -7.01 13.59
C HIS A 358 -17.53 -6.38 14.93
N LYS A 359 -18.37 -7.08 15.71
CA LYS A 359 -18.71 -6.66 17.08
C LYS A 359 -17.46 -6.55 17.96
N SER A 360 -16.63 -7.59 17.98
CA SER A 360 -15.44 -7.65 18.86
C SER A 360 -14.42 -6.55 18.58
N VAL A 361 -14.23 -6.18 17.31
CA VAL A 361 -13.33 -5.10 16.88
C VAL A 361 -13.94 -3.73 17.19
N THR A 362 -15.18 -3.47 16.77
CA THR A 362 -15.82 -2.14 16.98
C THR A 362 -16.02 -1.81 18.45
N ASP A 363 -16.32 -2.80 19.29
CA ASP A 363 -16.44 -2.62 20.74
C ASP A 363 -15.12 -2.27 21.44
N SER A 364 -13.97 -2.68 20.89
CA SER A 364 -12.67 -2.33 21.46
C SER A 364 -12.41 -0.82 21.46
N PHE A 365 -12.98 -0.09 20.48
CA PHE A 365 -12.88 1.36 20.35
C PHE A 365 -13.91 2.15 21.18
N ARG A 366 -14.98 1.49 21.63
CA ARG A 366 -16.12 2.12 22.32
C ARG A 366 -15.73 2.78 23.65
N SER A 367 -14.74 2.24 24.35
CA SER A 367 -14.30 2.72 25.67
C SER A 367 -13.04 3.59 25.67
N ILE A 368 -12.21 3.52 24.62
CA ILE A 368 -10.87 4.16 24.60
C ILE A 368 -10.82 5.53 23.94
N TYR A 369 -11.81 5.90 23.13
CA TYR A 369 -11.88 7.20 22.47
C TYR A 369 -12.94 8.10 23.15
N PRO A 370 -12.57 9.27 23.71
CA PRO A 370 -13.54 10.17 24.33
C PRO A 370 -14.71 10.59 23.41
N ILE A 371 -14.53 10.65 22.09
CA ILE A 371 -15.64 10.91 21.14
C ILE A 371 -16.69 9.78 21.08
N ASN A 372 -16.37 8.59 21.58
CA ASN A 372 -17.28 7.45 21.72
C ASN A 372 -17.95 7.38 23.12
N ALA A 373 -17.63 8.30 24.04
CA ALA A 373 -18.08 8.23 25.42
C ALA A 373 -19.61 8.23 25.55
N GLY A 374 -20.15 7.24 26.27
CA GLY A 374 -21.59 7.09 26.51
C GLY A 374 -22.39 6.46 25.36
N ILE A 375 -21.75 6.07 24.25
CA ILE A 375 -22.43 5.39 23.13
C ILE A 375 -22.68 3.92 23.51
N ALA A 376 -23.96 3.56 23.64
CA ALA A 376 -24.41 2.24 24.02
C ALA A 376 -24.05 1.14 23.01
N GLN A 377 -24.13 -0.11 23.45
CA GLN A 377 -24.05 -1.27 22.55
C GLN A 377 -25.14 -1.21 21.47
N GLY A 378 -24.83 -1.77 20.29
CA GLY A 378 -25.70 -1.68 19.11
C GLY A 378 -25.81 -0.30 18.46
N VAL A 379 -25.06 0.70 18.95
CA VAL A 379 -24.95 2.03 18.33
C VAL A 379 -23.53 2.23 17.80
N ALA A 380 -23.41 2.77 16.58
CA ALA A 380 -22.16 2.91 15.87
C ALA A 380 -21.20 3.90 16.54
N VAL A 381 -19.90 3.65 16.35
CA VAL A 381 -18.79 4.36 17.00
C VAL A 381 -17.71 4.73 15.98
N ALA A 382 -16.86 5.68 16.32
CA ALA A 382 -15.63 5.94 15.59
C ALA A 382 -14.65 4.76 15.78
N VAL A 383 -14.09 4.26 14.67
CA VAL A 383 -13.25 3.04 14.61
C VAL A 383 -11.83 3.42 14.21
N GLY A 384 -10.82 2.87 14.89
CA GLY A 384 -9.39 3.04 14.56
C GLY A 384 -8.79 1.79 13.92
N ARG A 385 -7.45 1.68 13.90
CA ARG A 385 -6.76 0.47 13.41
C ARG A 385 -6.93 -0.70 14.37
N TYR A 386 -6.36 -0.56 15.57
CA TYR A 386 -6.44 -1.52 16.68
C TYR A 386 -6.39 -0.75 18.00
N SER A 387 -6.83 -1.37 19.11
CA SER A 387 -7.05 -0.65 20.39
C SER A 387 -5.77 -0.13 21.07
N GLU A 388 -4.65 -0.75 20.74
CA GLU A 388 -3.30 -0.54 21.27
C GLU A 388 -2.50 0.47 20.43
N ASP A 389 -3.14 1.15 19.47
CA ASP A 389 -2.50 2.09 18.56
C ASP A 389 -1.89 3.29 19.31
N VAL A 390 -0.71 3.70 18.84
CA VAL A 390 0.07 4.83 19.36
C VAL A 390 0.55 5.77 18.24
N TYR A 391 0.35 5.42 16.97
CA TYR A 391 0.69 6.30 15.85
C TYR A 391 -0.19 7.55 15.90
N PHE A 392 0.42 8.73 15.96
CA PHE A 392 -0.25 10.00 16.28
C PHE A 392 -1.14 9.95 17.56
N ASN A 393 -0.75 9.14 18.56
CA ASN A 393 -1.48 8.82 19.80
C ASN A 393 -2.68 7.86 19.63
N GLY A 394 -2.81 7.17 18.51
CA GLY A 394 -3.81 6.13 18.27
C GLY A 394 -5.24 6.67 18.17
N ASN A 395 -5.67 6.96 16.94
CA ASN A 395 -6.95 7.63 16.68
C ASN A 395 -7.91 6.76 15.87
N PRO A 396 -9.19 7.16 15.78
CA PRO A 396 -10.05 6.80 14.67
C PRO A 396 -9.43 7.10 13.31
N TRP A 397 -9.72 6.24 12.34
CA TRP A 397 -9.36 6.43 10.93
C TRP A 397 -10.65 6.53 10.10
N TYR A 398 -10.65 7.38 9.08
CA TYR A 398 -11.79 7.50 8.16
C TYR A 398 -12.07 6.16 7.48
N LEU A 399 -11.05 5.56 6.85
CA LEU A 399 -11.17 4.28 6.17
C LEU A 399 -11.60 3.12 7.09
N ALA A 400 -11.21 3.14 8.37
CA ALA A 400 -11.63 2.11 9.33
C ALA A 400 -13.12 2.23 9.69
N THR A 401 -13.60 3.47 9.82
CA THR A 401 -15.01 3.75 10.12
C THR A 401 -15.90 3.48 8.90
N PHE A 402 -15.43 3.80 7.69
CA PHE A 402 -16.12 3.45 6.45
C PHE A 402 -16.12 1.94 6.16
N ALA A 403 -15.03 1.23 6.40
CA ALA A 403 -14.95 -0.22 6.25
C ALA A 403 -15.93 -0.97 7.18
N ALA A 404 -16.14 -0.45 8.40
CA ALA A 404 -17.16 -0.98 9.30
C ALA A 404 -18.59 -0.80 8.73
N ALA A 405 -18.88 0.33 8.07
CA ALA A 405 -20.15 0.50 7.36
C ALA A 405 -20.25 -0.45 6.14
N GLU A 406 -19.20 -0.55 5.34
CA GLU A 406 -19.17 -1.33 4.10
C GLU A 406 -19.44 -2.83 4.34
N GLN A 407 -18.78 -3.43 5.34
CA GLN A 407 -19.01 -4.84 5.69
C GLN A 407 -20.48 -5.14 6.00
N LEU A 408 -21.18 -4.20 6.63
CA LEU A 408 -22.60 -4.35 6.95
C LEU A 408 -23.50 -4.16 5.73
N TYR A 409 -23.14 -3.27 4.79
CA TYR A 409 -23.85 -3.15 3.51
C TYR A 409 -23.66 -4.38 2.62
N ASP A 410 -22.45 -4.95 2.57
CA ASP A 410 -22.18 -6.22 1.88
C ASP A 410 -22.97 -7.36 2.51
N ALA A 411 -23.03 -7.43 3.85
CA ALA A 411 -23.79 -8.46 4.55
C ALA A 411 -25.30 -8.35 4.26
N LEU A 412 -25.85 -7.13 4.24
CA LEU A 412 -27.24 -6.85 3.85
C LEU A 412 -27.53 -7.29 2.41
N TYR A 413 -26.62 -7.02 1.47
CA TYR A 413 -26.74 -7.50 0.09
C TYR A 413 -26.74 -9.04 0.01
N GLN A 414 -25.82 -9.69 0.73
CA GLN A 414 -25.70 -11.14 0.71
C GLN A 414 -26.93 -11.83 1.34
N TRP A 415 -27.50 -11.31 2.44
CA TRP A 415 -28.75 -11.84 3.00
C TRP A 415 -29.94 -11.65 2.07
N ASP A 416 -30.02 -10.52 1.34
CA ASP A 416 -31.07 -10.28 0.35
C ASP A 416 -30.98 -11.29 -0.82
N SER A 417 -29.76 -11.56 -1.28
CA SER A 417 -29.42 -12.51 -2.35
C SER A 417 -29.64 -13.98 -1.94
N VAL A 418 -29.19 -14.38 -0.75
CA VAL A 418 -29.40 -15.73 -0.18
C VAL A 418 -30.88 -15.97 0.16
N GLY A 419 -31.62 -14.92 0.52
CA GLY A 419 -33.04 -15.00 0.87
C GLY A 419 -33.32 -15.38 2.33
N ALA A 420 -32.28 -15.45 3.19
CA ALA A 420 -32.42 -15.75 4.61
C ALA A 420 -31.23 -15.23 5.44
N ILE A 421 -31.44 -15.05 6.74
CA ILE A 421 -30.39 -14.81 7.75
C ILE A 421 -30.28 -16.05 8.63
N ALA A 422 -29.08 -16.63 8.73
CA ALA A 422 -28.77 -17.67 9.70
C ALA A 422 -28.05 -17.05 10.91
N ILE A 423 -28.70 -17.07 12.08
CA ILE A 423 -28.07 -16.70 13.35
C ILE A 423 -27.54 -17.98 14.01
N THR A 424 -26.24 -18.02 14.27
CA THR A 424 -25.56 -19.12 14.97
C THR A 424 -25.17 -18.67 16.39
N ASP A 425 -24.72 -19.61 17.24
CA ASP A 425 -24.17 -19.24 18.55
C ASP A 425 -22.97 -18.27 18.45
N VAL A 426 -22.24 -18.30 17.33
CA VAL A 426 -21.10 -17.40 17.05
C VAL A 426 -21.60 -15.98 16.79
N SER A 427 -22.58 -15.80 15.89
CA SER A 427 -23.09 -14.46 15.52
C SER A 427 -24.18 -13.90 16.44
N LEU A 428 -24.76 -14.71 17.34
CA LEU A 428 -25.84 -14.29 18.24
C LEU A 428 -25.51 -13.02 19.04
N GLY A 429 -24.25 -12.87 19.48
CA GLY A 429 -23.79 -11.70 20.23
C GLY A 429 -23.83 -10.40 19.41
N PHE A 430 -23.60 -10.46 18.11
CA PHE A 430 -23.75 -9.32 17.20
C PHE A 430 -25.23 -8.95 17.02
N PHE A 431 -26.08 -9.93 16.73
CA PHE A 431 -27.50 -9.67 16.47
C PHE A 431 -28.24 -9.16 17.71
N ARG A 432 -27.92 -9.64 18.91
CA ARG A 432 -28.61 -9.23 20.15
C ARG A 432 -28.41 -7.78 20.56
N ASP A 433 -27.32 -7.15 20.13
CA ASP A 433 -27.11 -5.71 20.36
C ASP A 433 -28.04 -4.85 19.49
N LEU A 434 -28.42 -5.36 18.30
CA LEU A 434 -29.20 -4.65 17.29
C LEU A 434 -30.69 -5.01 17.35
N TYR A 435 -30.99 -6.24 17.74
CA TYR A 435 -32.33 -6.81 17.85
C TYR A 435 -32.37 -7.76 19.06
N ALA A 436 -32.90 -7.26 20.19
CA ALA A 436 -32.79 -7.93 21.48
C ALA A 436 -33.46 -9.32 21.53
N GLU A 437 -34.50 -9.51 20.73
CA GLU A 437 -35.23 -10.77 20.56
C GLU A 437 -34.49 -11.81 19.70
N ALA A 438 -33.30 -11.49 19.16
CA ALA A 438 -32.50 -12.42 18.36
C ALA A 438 -32.20 -13.73 19.11
N ALA A 439 -32.37 -14.84 18.39
CA ALA A 439 -32.12 -16.20 18.82
C ALA A 439 -31.43 -17.00 17.70
N VAL A 440 -30.86 -18.16 18.05
CA VAL A 440 -30.25 -19.07 17.07
C VAL A 440 -31.35 -19.68 16.19
N GLY A 441 -31.17 -19.62 14.87
CA GLY A 441 -32.15 -20.09 13.89
C GLY A 441 -31.97 -19.45 12.51
N THR A 442 -32.80 -19.88 11.56
CA THR A 442 -32.86 -19.31 10.22
C THR A 442 -34.12 -18.47 10.07
N TYR A 443 -33.94 -17.23 9.61
CA TYR A 443 -34.99 -16.25 9.40
C TYR A 443 -35.12 -15.99 7.90
N GLU A 444 -36.17 -16.51 7.28
CA GLU A 444 -36.45 -16.34 5.85
C GLU A 444 -36.79 -14.89 5.50
N LYS A 445 -36.48 -14.44 4.28
CA LYS A 445 -36.75 -13.07 3.77
C LYS A 445 -38.21 -12.63 3.83
N SER A 446 -39.14 -13.58 3.92
CA SER A 446 -40.58 -13.35 4.10
C SER A 446 -41.02 -13.14 5.56
N SER A 447 -40.12 -13.33 6.54
CA SER A 447 -40.41 -13.18 7.96
C SER A 447 -40.36 -11.72 8.44
N ALA A 448 -41.10 -11.42 9.50
CA ALA A 448 -41.09 -10.09 10.12
C ALA A 448 -39.74 -9.83 10.82
N GLU A 449 -39.15 -10.90 11.36
CA GLU A 449 -37.87 -10.94 12.03
C GLU A 449 -36.72 -10.60 11.08
N PHE A 450 -36.65 -11.21 9.89
CA PHE A 450 -35.68 -10.82 8.85
C PHE A 450 -35.79 -9.33 8.52
N THR A 451 -37.01 -8.84 8.31
CA THR A 451 -37.27 -7.43 7.99
C THR A 451 -36.79 -6.49 9.11
N ALA A 452 -37.04 -6.86 10.38
CA ALA A 452 -36.60 -6.09 11.54
C ALA A 452 -35.06 -6.11 11.70
N ILE A 453 -34.42 -7.26 11.53
CA ILE A 453 -32.97 -7.41 11.61
C ILE A 453 -32.28 -6.61 10.50
N VAL A 454 -32.76 -6.71 9.24
CA VAL A 454 -32.25 -5.93 8.11
C VAL A 454 -32.35 -4.42 8.37
N ALA A 455 -33.48 -3.94 8.90
CA ALA A 455 -33.66 -2.53 9.24
C ALA A 455 -32.72 -2.07 10.37
N ALA A 456 -32.53 -2.91 11.40
CA ALA A 456 -31.61 -2.62 12.51
C ALA A 456 -30.14 -2.57 12.06
N VAL A 457 -29.69 -3.57 11.28
CA VAL A 457 -28.32 -3.61 10.73
C VAL A 457 -28.08 -2.45 9.75
N LYS A 458 -29.06 -2.09 8.90
CA LYS A 458 -28.94 -0.92 8.02
C LYS A 458 -28.80 0.39 8.81
N THR A 459 -29.56 0.53 9.90
CA THR A 459 -29.46 1.69 10.81
C THR A 459 -28.09 1.75 11.49
N TYR A 460 -27.54 0.61 11.91
CA TYR A 460 -26.21 0.51 12.50
C TYR A 460 -25.10 0.88 11.49
N ALA A 461 -25.21 0.39 10.24
CA ALA A 461 -24.30 0.74 9.14
C ALA A 461 -24.34 2.24 8.77
N ASP A 462 -25.55 2.82 8.68
CA ASP A 462 -25.74 4.27 8.49
C ASP A 462 -25.14 5.09 9.66
N GLY A 463 -25.17 4.54 10.87
CA GLY A 463 -24.55 5.13 12.05
C GLY A 463 -23.03 5.31 11.92
N PHE A 464 -22.32 4.36 11.30
CA PHE A 464 -20.88 4.49 11.04
C PHE A 464 -20.59 5.59 10.00
N MET A 465 -21.37 5.66 8.92
CA MET A 465 -21.28 6.75 7.94
C MET A 465 -21.53 8.11 8.60
N THR A 466 -22.54 8.18 9.46
CA THR A 466 -22.84 9.38 10.27
C THR A 466 -21.68 9.72 11.21
N LYS A 467 -21.01 8.73 11.82
CA LYS A 467 -19.83 8.99 12.67
C LYS A 467 -18.66 9.61 11.92
N ALA A 468 -18.36 9.15 10.71
CA ALA A 468 -17.35 9.81 9.88
C ALA A 468 -17.82 11.21 9.41
N GLN A 469 -19.10 11.37 9.07
CA GLN A 469 -19.71 12.67 8.73
C GLN A 469 -19.55 13.69 9.87
N GLU A 470 -19.76 13.30 11.14
CA GLU A 470 -19.62 14.17 12.31
C GLU A 470 -18.23 14.81 12.46
N HIS A 471 -17.21 14.17 11.88
CA HIS A 471 -15.80 14.56 11.97
C HIS A 471 -15.22 15.03 10.62
N THR A 472 -16.02 15.02 9.56
CA THR A 472 -15.64 15.55 8.25
C THR A 472 -15.64 17.09 8.29
N PRO A 473 -14.53 17.77 7.91
CA PRO A 473 -14.47 19.23 7.90
C PRO A 473 -15.39 19.83 6.82
N GLU A 474 -15.74 21.12 6.95
CA GLU A 474 -16.58 21.84 5.96
C GLU A 474 -16.01 21.83 4.53
N SER A 475 -14.70 21.61 4.38
CA SER A 475 -14.03 21.46 3.08
C SER A 475 -14.35 20.15 2.36
N GLY A 476 -14.93 19.15 3.05
CA GLY A 476 -15.11 17.79 2.53
C GLY A 476 -13.83 16.95 2.50
N ALA A 477 -12.69 17.47 2.97
CA ALA A 477 -11.41 16.79 2.87
C ALA A 477 -11.28 15.63 3.87
N PHE A 478 -10.93 14.44 3.41
CA PHE A 478 -10.57 13.31 4.28
C PHE A 478 -9.05 13.25 4.48
N ALA A 479 -8.63 13.35 5.74
CA ALA A 479 -7.29 12.97 6.15
C ALA A 479 -7.21 11.44 6.34
N GLU A 480 -6.08 10.95 6.83
CA GLU A 480 -5.94 9.60 7.34
C GLU A 480 -6.75 9.40 8.64
N GLN A 481 -6.59 10.33 9.60
CA GLN A 481 -7.10 10.19 10.96
C GLN A 481 -8.00 11.37 11.36
N TYR A 482 -8.83 11.16 12.39
CA TYR A 482 -9.50 12.24 13.12
C TYR A 482 -9.37 12.02 14.63
N ASP A 483 -9.06 13.09 15.37
CA ASP A 483 -8.55 13.04 16.74
C ASP A 483 -9.49 12.30 17.71
N ARG A 484 -8.93 11.37 18.48
CA ARG A 484 -9.70 10.51 19.41
C ARG A 484 -10.52 11.26 20.47
N ALA A 485 -10.16 12.51 20.79
CA ALA A 485 -10.76 13.29 21.87
C ALA A 485 -11.69 14.40 21.39
N ASN A 486 -11.38 15.05 20.27
CA ASN A 486 -12.13 16.20 19.73
C ASN A 486 -12.62 16.02 18.28
N GLY A 487 -12.11 15.01 17.56
CA GLY A 487 -12.56 14.67 16.21
C GLY A 487 -12.07 15.59 15.09
N SER A 488 -11.04 16.40 15.32
CA SER A 488 -10.40 17.21 14.26
C SER A 488 -9.52 16.34 13.35
N PRO A 489 -9.47 16.57 12.03
CA PRO A 489 -8.57 15.84 11.14
C PRO A 489 -7.10 16.01 11.50
N LEU A 490 -6.31 14.93 11.42
CA LEU A 490 -4.85 14.94 11.63
C LEU A 490 -4.14 13.84 10.81
N SER A 491 -2.80 13.79 10.94
CA SER A 491 -1.91 12.98 10.09
C SER A 491 -2.01 13.40 8.61
N ALA A 492 -1.74 12.49 7.68
CA ALA A 492 -1.71 12.76 6.24
C ALA A 492 -3.05 13.34 5.73
N ALA A 493 -3.04 14.58 5.24
CA ALA A 493 -4.20 15.23 4.65
C ALA A 493 -4.48 14.72 3.22
N ASP A 494 -5.74 14.76 2.77
CA ASP A 494 -6.14 14.27 1.44
C ASP A 494 -5.65 12.82 1.16
N LEU A 495 -5.88 11.88 2.08
CA LEU A 495 -5.44 10.48 1.91
C LEU A 495 -6.29 9.77 0.84
N THR A 496 -5.66 9.24 -0.21
CA THR A 496 -6.35 8.63 -1.36
C THR A 496 -7.18 7.41 -0.96
N TRP A 497 -6.69 6.60 -0.01
CA TRP A 497 -7.45 5.44 0.50
C TRP A 497 -8.66 5.85 1.36
N SER A 498 -8.60 6.97 2.10
CA SER A 498 -9.79 7.52 2.79
C SER A 498 -10.89 7.93 1.81
N TYR A 499 -10.53 8.52 0.66
CA TYR A 499 -11.50 8.81 -0.40
C TYR A 499 -12.06 7.54 -1.05
N ALA A 500 -11.21 6.56 -1.37
CA ALA A 500 -11.65 5.30 -1.97
C ALA A 500 -12.60 4.51 -1.05
N SER A 501 -12.29 4.43 0.24
CA SER A 501 -13.10 3.71 1.24
C SER A 501 -14.45 4.38 1.53
N PHE A 502 -14.53 5.71 1.49
CA PHE A 502 -15.82 6.40 1.52
C PHE A 502 -16.67 6.01 0.31
N LEU A 503 -16.09 6.09 -0.88
CA LEU A 503 -16.79 5.84 -2.14
C LEU A 503 -17.28 4.39 -2.23
N SER A 504 -16.43 3.41 -1.90
CA SER A 504 -16.82 2.00 -1.88
C SER A 504 -17.95 1.73 -0.88
N ALA A 505 -17.87 2.27 0.34
CA ALA A 505 -18.95 2.15 1.32
C ALA A 505 -20.27 2.78 0.84
N THR A 506 -20.23 3.93 0.14
CA THR A 506 -21.43 4.54 -0.45
C THR A 506 -21.99 3.75 -1.63
N ASP A 507 -21.13 3.12 -2.43
CA ASP A 507 -21.54 2.27 -3.55
C ASP A 507 -22.26 1.02 -3.02
N ARG A 508 -21.72 0.32 -2.00
CA ARG A 508 -22.43 -0.80 -1.36
C ARG A 508 -23.76 -0.38 -0.73
N ARG A 509 -23.78 0.79 -0.07
CA ARG A 509 -25.02 1.38 0.48
C ARG A 509 -26.08 1.60 -0.59
N ALA A 510 -25.69 1.92 -1.82
CA ALA A 510 -26.56 2.10 -2.98
C ALA A 510 -26.88 0.78 -3.73
N GLY A 511 -26.33 -0.36 -3.31
CA GLY A 511 -26.47 -1.65 -3.99
C GLY A 511 -25.55 -1.83 -5.21
N LEU A 512 -24.54 -0.98 -5.39
CA LEU A 512 -23.52 -1.09 -6.42
C LEU A 512 -22.42 -2.04 -5.95
N ILE A 513 -22.50 -3.27 -6.43
CA ILE A 513 -21.58 -4.37 -6.11
C ILE A 513 -20.48 -4.54 -7.17
N PRO A 514 -19.30 -5.05 -6.81
CA PRO A 514 -18.28 -5.44 -7.77
C PRO A 514 -18.65 -6.77 -8.45
N ALA A 515 -17.93 -7.13 -9.51
CA ALA A 515 -18.05 -8.46 -10.11
C ALA A 515 -17.65 -9.58 -9.11
N SER A 516 -18.31 -10.73 -9.22
CA SER A 516 -17.92 -11.94 -8.48
C SER A 516 -16.50 -12.38 -8.85
N TRP A 517 -15.71 -12.74 -7.84
CA TRP A 517 -14.36 -13.27 -8.01
C TRP A 517 -14.32 -14.82 -8.06
N GLY A 518 -15.47 -15.47 -7.90
CA GLY A 518 -15.57 -16.93 -7.98
C GLY A 518 -15.18 -17.64 -6.68
N SER A 519 -15.42 -17.02 -5.52
CA SER A 519 -15.16 -17.58 -4.18
C SER A 519 -15.68 -19.00 -3.99
N THR A 520 -16.85 -19.32 -4.54
CA THR A 520 -17.50 -20.64 -4.50
C THR A 520 -16.73 -21.75 -5.22
N SER A 521 -15.73 -21.41 -6.04
CA SER A 521 -14.81 -22.38 -6.66
C SER A 521 -13.55 -22.66 -5.81
N GLY A 522 -13.30 -21.82 -4.80
CA GLY A 522 -12.09 -21.84 -3.97
C GLY A 522 -12.36 -21.80 -2.46
N ASN A 523 -13.58 -22.07 -1.98
CA ASN A 523 -13.94 -22.01 -0.56
C ASN A 523 -13.79 -23.35 0.21
N THR A 524 -13.36 -24.42 -0.46
CA THR A 524 -13.22 -25.74 0.17
C THR A 524 -11.90 -25.86 0.91
N VAL A 525 -11.95 -25.88 2.25
CA VAL A 525 -10.79 -26.16 3.10
C VAL A 525 -10.36 -27.63 2.93
N PRO A 526 -9.08 -27.93 2.66
CA PRO A 526 -8.60 -29.31 2.58
C PRO A 526 -8.69 -30.04 3.93
N GLU A 527 -8.89 -31.36 3.89
CA GLU A 527 -8.87 -32.20 5.09
C GLU A 527 -7.44 -32.38 5.63
N GLY A 528 -7.29 -32.36 6.97
CA GLY A 528 -6.02 -32.58 7.65
C GLY A 528 -5.27 -31.29 8.00
N ASP A 529 -3.96 -31.40 8.21
CA ASP A 529 -3.09 -30.26 8.49
C ASP A 529 -2.80 -29.46 7.22
N CYS A 530 -2.78 -28.13 7.35
CA CYS A 530 -2.42 -27.24 6.25
C CYS A 530 -0.97 -27.49 5.81
N GLY A 531 -0.79 -27.81 4.53
CA GLY A 531 0.52 -27.96 3.91
C GLY A 531 1.31 -26.65 3.92
N ASN A 532 2.63 -26.77 4.04
CA ASN A 532 3.57 -25.65 4.07
C ASN A 532 4.28 -25.42 2.71
N SER A 533 3.79 -26.06 1.65
CA SER A 533 4.39 -26.08 0.31
C SER A 533 4.46 -24.68 -0.32
N ALA A 534 5.68 -24.17 -0.44
CA ALA A 534 6.03 -23.09 -1.36
C ALA A 534 6.70 -23.69 -2.61
N TYR A 535 6.46 -23.10 -3.78
CA TYR A 535 7.06 -23.54 -5.03
C TYR A 535 7.83 -22.39 -5.67
N GLY A 536 8.98 -22.68 -6.30
CA GLY A 536 9.73 -21.68 -7.04
C GLY A 536 8.90 -21.10 -8.18
N GLY A 537 8.76 -19.77 -8.19
CA GLY A 537 8.19 -18.99 -9.27
C GLY A 537 9.18 -18.84 -10.43
N SER A 538 8.65 -18.45 -11.59
CA SER A 538 9.45 -18.02 -12.73
C SER A 538 9.04 -16.60 -13.10
N TYR A 539 10.02 -15.69 -13.11
CA TYR A 539 9.79 -14.26 -13.24
C TYR A 539 10.35 -13.74 -14.55
N SER A 540 9.66 -12.79 -15.18
CA SER A 540 10.10 -12.20 -16.44
C SER A 540 9.66 -10.75 -16.57
N SER A 541 10.54 -9.91 -17.11
CA SER A 541 10.23 -8.49 -17.32
C SER A 541 9.15 -8.31 -18.39
N ALA A 542 8.03 -7.70 -18.01
CA ALA A 542 6.95 -7.29 -18.91
C ALA A 542 7.39 -6.10 -19.78
N LYS A 543 8.20 -6.39 -20.80
CA LYS A 543 8.63 -5.40 -21.80
C LYS A 543 7.49 -5.11 -22.78
N ASP A 544 7.35 -3.83 -23.14
CA ASP A 544 6.43 -3.32 -24.16
C ASP A 544 4.92 -3.44 -23.85
N THR A 545 4.53 -3.45 -22.57
CA THR A 545 3.12 -3.30 -22.14
C THR A 545 2.50 -2.05 -22.75
N THR A 546 1.59 -2.25 -23.71
CA THR A 546 0.91 -1.20 -24.47
C THR A 546 -0.53 -1.60 -24.75
N PHE A 547 -1.43 -0.62 -24.81
CA PHE A 547 -2.84 -0.82 -25.08
C PHE A 547 -3.22 -0.24 -26.45
N PRO A 548 -4.01 -0.96 -27.28
CA PRO A 548 -4.60 -0.40 -28.49
C PRO A 548 -5.48 0.82 -28.18
N ALA A 549 -5.53 1.78 -29.10
CA ALA A 549 -6.48 2.89 -29.00
C ALA A 549 -7.93 2.41 -29.21
N ASN A 550 -8.90 3.13 -28.64
CA ASN A 550 -10.34 2.94 -28.84
C ASN A 550 -10.87 1.55 -28.47
N GLN A 551 -10.45 1.01 -27.31
CA GLN A 551 -11.03 -0.23 -26.76
C GLN A 551 -12.40 0.05 -26.14
N THR A 552 -13.45 0.18 -26.95
CA THR A 552 -14.81 0.51 -26.51
C THR A 552 -15.67 -0.72 -26.23
N PRO A 553 -16.71 -0.63 -25.37
CA PRO A 553 -17.58 -1.76 -25.08
C PRO A 553 -18.30 -2.32 -26.32
N GLY A 554 -18.63 -3.61 -26.28
CA GLY A 554 -19.54 -4.24 -27.25
C GLY A 554 -19.09 -4.22 -28.72
N THR A 555 -17.80 -3.95 -28.97
CA THR A 555 -17.22 -3.88 -30.32
C THR A 555 -16.31 -5.08 -30.53
N GLU A 556 -16.64 -5.99 -31.47
CA GLU A 556 -15.64 -6.97 -31.94
C GLU A 556 -14.46 -6.17 -32.53
N GLY A 557 -13.28 -6.30 -31.89
CA GLY A 557 -12.17 -5.35 -32.05
C GLY A 557 -11.74 -5.13 -33.51
N PRO A 558 -11.61 -3.87 -33.98
CA PRO A 558 -11.34 -3.61 -35.38
C PRO A 558 -9.87 -3.79 -35.79
N THR A 559 -9.71 -4.37 -36.97
CA THR A 559 -8.47 -4.56 -37.74
C THR A 559 -7.57 -3.33 -37.83
N ALA A 560 -6.26 -3.55 -37.90
CA ALA A 560 -5.26 -2.50 -38.02
C ALA A 560 -5.39 -1.63 -39.30
N THR A 561 -5.17 -0.31 -39.11
CA THR A 561 -4.90 0.73 -40.12
C THR A 561 -6.07 1.22 -40.98
N VAL A 562 -6.40 2.52 -40.90
CA VAL A 562 -6.35 3.52 -42.01
C VAL A 562 -6.48 4.95 -41.43
N THR A 563 -5.89 5.92 -42.14
CA THR A 563 -5.77 7.35 -41.84
C THR A 563 -7.07 8.17 -41.90
N SER A 564 -7.30 9.04 -40.90
CA SER A 564 -7.89 10.41 -40.95
C SER A 564 -9.27 10.67 -41.63
N PRO A 565 -9.98 11.78 -41.31
CA PRO A 565 -10.40 12.26 -39.99
C PRO A 565 -11.87 12.79 -39.97
N VAL A 566 -12.39 13.17 -38.77
CA VAL A 566 -13.59 14.04 -38.52
C VAL A 566 -14.98 13.37 -38.75
N PRO A 567 -16.09 13.78 -38.05
CA PRO A 567 -16.26 14.60 -36.83
C PRO A 567 -16.95 13.88 -35.64
N SER A 568 -16.81 14.42 -34.43
CA SER A 568 -17.92 14.51 -33.48
C SER A 568 -17.87 15.81 -32.68
N SER A 569 -19.01 16.26 -32.17
CA SER A 569 -19.23 17.63 -31.71
C SER A 569 -19.41 17.75 -30.20
N THR A 570 -18.45 18.40 -29.54
CA THR A 570 -18.71 19.18 -28.33
C THR A 570 -17.77 20.39 -28.31
N SER A 571 -18.33 21.58 -28.10
CA SER A 571 -17.62 22.84 -28.36
C SER A 571 -16.70 23.25 -27.20
N CYS A 572 -15.39 23.09 -27.39
CA CYS A 572 -14.35 23.83 -26.67
C CYS A 572 -13.84 24.98 -27.57
N LEU A 573 -13.60 26.17 -26.99
CA LEU A 573 -13.00 27.28 -27.72
C LEU A 573 -11.50 27.03 -27.91
N ILE A 574 -11.09 26.66 -29.13
CA ILE A 574 -9.68 26.49 -29.51
C ILE A 574 -8.93 27.80 -29.23
N ILE A 575 -7.91 27.72 -28.37
CA ILE A 575 -7.09 28.88 -28.01
C ILE A 575 -6.12 29.17 -29.15
N GLN A 576 -6.09 30.41 -29.65
CA GLN A 576 -5.26 30.75 -30.82
C GLN A 576 -3.75 30.77 -30.51
N THR A 577 -3.36 30.82 -29.24
CA THR A 577 -1.98 30.85 -28.76
C THR A 577 -1.81 30.00 -27.52
N VAL A 578 -0.73 29.21 -27.47
CA VAL A 578 -0.34 28.33 -26.37
C VAL A 578 0.98 28.81 -25.79
N ALA A 579 1.09 28.94 -24.46
CA ALA A 579 2.33 29.30 -23.78
C ALA A 579 3.31 28.11 -23.77
N VAL A 580 4.28 28.10 -24.67
CA VAL A 580 5.26 27.02 -24.80
C VAL A 580 6.46 27.31 -23.90
N THR A 581 6.70 26.45 -22.91
CA THR A 581 7.84 26.56 -22.00
C THR A 581 9.03 25.77 -22.51
N PHE A 582 10.09 26.48 -22.86
CA PHE A 582 11.37 25.91 -23.25
C PHE A 582 12.27 25.80 -22.03
N LYS A 583 12.97 24.67 -21.90
CA LYS A 583 13.92 24.36 -20.82
C LYS A 583 15.21 23.84 -21.47
N GLU A 584 16.35 24.29 -20.96
CA GLU A 584 17.68 23.82 -21.37
C GLU A 584 18.56 23.68 -20.12
N VAL A 585 19.27 22.56 -20.00
CA VAL A 585 20.21 22.29 -18.91
C VAL A 585 21.62 22.46 -19.45
N VAL A 586 22.28 23.56 -19.10
CA VAL A 586 23.58 23.92 -19.64
C VAL A 586 24.38 24.78 -18.66
N THR A 587 25.56 24.30 -18.28
CA THR A 587 26.47 25.04 -17.38
C THR A 587 26.97 26.31 -18.06
N THR A 588 26.84 27.45 -17.38
CA THR A 588 27.23 28.79 -17.88
C THR A 588 28.23 29.47 -16.95
N GLN A 589 29.12 30.28 -17.51
CA GLN A 589 30.01 31.15 -16.73
C GLN A 589 29.34 32.50 -16.40
N PRO A 590 29.75 33.19 -15.31
CA PRO A 590 29.26 34.52 -14.99
C PRO A 590 29.39 35.50 -16.17
N GLY A 591 28.31 36.20 -16.52
CA GLY A 591 28.25 37.10 -17.67
C GLY A 591 27.78 36.46 -18.98
N GLN A 592 27.49 35.15 -19.00
CA GLN A 592 26.80 34.48 -20.11
C GLN A 592 25.28 34.50 -19.94
N THR A 593 24.54 34.55 -21.04
CA THR A 593 23.08 34.44 -21.07
C THR A 593 22.64 33.42 -22.13
N ILE A 594 21.84 32.43 -21.73
CA ILE A 594 21.20 31.53 -22.69
C ILE A 594 19.99 32.23 -23.32
N LYS A 595 19.88 32.15 -24.65
CA LYS A 595 18.73 32.62 -25.42
C LYS A 595 18.22 31.53 -26.35
N ILE A 596 16.95 31.61 -26.75
CA ILE A 596 16.34 30.79 -27.80
C ILE A 596 16.09 31.64 -29.05
N VAL A 597 16.44 31.07 -30.21
CA VAL A 597 16.19 31.66 -31.53
C VAL A 597 15.58 30.60 -32.44
N GLY A 598 14.69 30.96 -33.35
CA GLY A 598 13.98 29.99 -34.19
C GLY A 598 13.26 30.58 -35.39
N SER A 599 12.56 29.72 -36.14
CA SER A 599 11.97 30.02 -37.45
C SER A 599 10.77 30.99 -37.43
N VAL A 600 10.21 31.27 -36.25
CA VAL A 600 9.05 32.15 -36.08
C VAL A 600 9.44 33.51 -35.53
N ALA A 601 8.68 34.55 -35.86
CA ALA A 601 8.97 35.93 -35.46
C ALA A 601 9.07 36.13 -33.93
N LYS A 602 8.29 35.38 -33.14
CA LYS A 602 8.37 35.40 -31.66
C LYS A 602 9.63 34.74 -31.09
N LEU A 603 10.38 34.00 -31.89
CA LEU A 603 11.72 33.48 -31.59
C LEU A 603 12.79 34.17 -32.47
N GLY A 604 12.51 35.37 -32.99
CA GLY A 604 13.50 36.19 -33.70
C GLY A 604 13.79 35.82 -35.16
N SER A 605 13.06 34.88 -35.78
CA SER A 605 13.24 34.48 -37.19
C SER A 605 14.71 34.20 -37.57
N TRP A 606 15.39 33.37 -36.78
CA TRP A 606 16.81 33.02 -36.89
C TRP A 606 17.83 34.17 -36.71
N ASN A 607 17.41 35.38 -36.29
CA ASN A 607 18.32 36.48 -35.97
C ASN A 607 18.74 36.46 -34.47
N PRO A 608 20.03 36.24 -34.13
CA PRO A 608 20.50 36.24 -32.74
C PRO A 608 20.26 37.55 -31.97
N ALA A 609 20.24 38.69 -32.66
CA ALA A 609 19.95 39.99 -32.05
C ALA A 609 18.48 40.09 -31.58
N SER A 610 17.59 39.26 -32.12
CA SER A 610 16.17 39.16 -31.78
C SER A 610 15.83 37.89 -30.99
N ALA A 611 16.84 37.15 -30.51
CA ALA A 611 16.66 35.94 -29.71
C ALA A 611 16.11 36.26 -28.31
N VAL A 612 15.21 35.40 -27.81
CA VAL A 612 14.53 35.57 -26.51
C VAL A 612 15.41 35.02 -25.40
N ALA A 613 15.71 35.81 -24.37
CA ALA A 613 16.53 35.37 -23.23
C ALA A 613 15.76 34.42 -22.30
N LEU A 614 16.46 33.42 -21.78
CA LEU A 614 15.95 32.51 -20.76
C LEU A 614 16.23 33.07 -19.35
N SER A 615 15.42 32.66 -18.38
CA SER A 615 15.65 32.89 -16.96
C SER A 615 16.52 31.80 -16.36
N ALA A 616 17.52 32.20 -15.57
CA ALA A 616 18.32 31.32 -14.71
C ALA A 616 17.69 31.12 -13.31
N SER A 617 16.43 31.49 -13.09
CA SER A 617 15.77 31.42 -11.77
C SER A 617 15.63 30.00 -11.20
N GLY A 618 15.86 28.96 -12.01
CA GLY A 618 15.92 27.56 -11.58
C GLY A 618 17.31 26.94 -11.63
N TYR A 619 18.36 27.75 -11.84
CA TYR A 619 19.74 27.30 -11.99
C TYR A 619 20.38 27.05 -10.62
N THR A 620 20.93 25.84 -10.42
CA THR A 620 21.83 25.50 -9.32
C THR A 620 23.07 24.78 -9.86
N ASP A 621 24.14 24.66 -9.07
CA ASP A 621 25.34 23.92 -9.50
C ASP A 621 25.05 22.43 -9.78
N SER A 622 24.05 21.86 -9.10
CA SER A 622 23.56 20.49 -9.32
C SER A 622 22.54 20.36 -10.46
N ASN A 623 21.93 21.46 -10.91
CA ASN A 623 20.94 21.49 -11.97
C ASN A 623 21.00 22.84 -12.72
N PRO A 624 21.86 22.98 -13.74
CA PRO A 624 22.10 24.25 -14.43
C PRO A 624 20.97 24.60 -15.43
N LEU A 625 19.75 24.71 -14.92
CA LEU A 625 18.51 24.86 -15.67
C LEU A 625 18.20 26.32 -16.02
N TRP A 626 18.10 26.58 -17.32
CA TRP A 626 17.55 27.81 -17.90
C TRP A 626 16.14 27.54 -18.45
N SER A 627 15.20 28.50 -18.33
CA SER A 627 13.85 28.34 -18.89
C SER A 627 13.15 29.64 -19.33
N ILE A 628 12.21 29.54 -20.27
CA ILE A 628 11.34 30.64 -20.70
C ILE A 628 10.00 30.13 -21.23
N SER A 629 8.90 30.84 -20.99
CA SER A 629 7.60 30.57 -21.62
C SER A 629 7.32 31.60 -22.72
N VAL A 630 6.94 31.13 -23.92
CA VAL A 630 6.65 31.97 -25.09
C VAL A 630 5.32 31.57 -25.71
N ASP A 631 4.38 32.52 -25.85
CA ASP A 631 3.08 32.27 -26.47
C ASP A 631 3.22 32.05 -27.98
N LEU A 632 3.05 30.82 -28.47
CA LEU A 632 3.17 30.49 -29.89
C LEU A 632 1.79 30.10 -30.48
N PRO A 633 1.49 30.41 -31.76
CA PRO A 633 0.17 30.10 -32.31
C PRO A 633 -0.06 28.58 -32.40
N ALA A 634 -1.25 28.13 -32.01
CA ALA A 634 -1.62 26.70 -32.00
C ALA A 634 -1.44 26.06 -33.39
N GLY A 635 -0.91 24.84 -33.44
CA GLY A 635 -0.64 24.10 -34.69
C GLY A 635 0.60 24.55 -35.48
N THR A 636 1.33 25.58 -35.03
CA THR A 636 2.53 26.05 -35.73
C THR A 636 3.67 25.04 -35.60
N LYS A 637 4.30 24.68 -36.72
CA LYS A 637 5.60 23.99 -36.72
C LYS A 637 6.72 25.00 -36.56
N VAL A 638 7.55 24.80 -35.55
CA VAL A 638 8.63 25.71 -35.13
C VAL A 638 9.94 24.94 -35.15
N GLU A 639 10.94 25.51 -35.80
CA GLU A 639 12.33 25.10 -35.64
C GLU A 639 13.03 26.09 -34.72
N TYR A 640 13.92 25.63 -33.86
CA TYR A 640 14.66 26.48 -32.94
C TYR A 640 16.05 25.94 -32.58
N LYS A 641 16.89 26.82 -32.03
CA LYS A 641 18.14 26.49 -31.35
C LYS A 641 18.32 27.37 -30.11
N PHE A 642 19.02 26.85 -29.12
CA PHE A 642 19.62 27.65 -28.06
C PHE A 642 20.96 28.24 -28.49
N ILE A 643 21.23 29.45 -28.00
CA ILE A 643 22.49 30.17 -28.16
C ILE A 643 22.98 30.67 -26.80
N ASN A 644 24.28 30.58 -26.57
CA ASN A 644 24.95 31.23 -25.45
C ASN A 644 25.51 32.56 -25.94
N VAL A 645 25.13 33.66 -25.27
CA VAL A 645 25.61 35.01 -25.57
C VAL A 645 26.48 35.49 -24.43
N ALA A 646 27.76 35.74 -24.72
CA ALA A 646 28.72 36.29 -23.77
C ALA A 646 28.54 37.81 -23.58
N SER A 647 29.14 38.36 -22.52
CA SER A 647 29.03 39.77 -22.13
C SER A 647 29.62 40.76 -23.14
N ASP A 648 30.49 40.31 -24.05
CA ASP A 648 31.03 41.07 -25.18
C ASP A 648 30.14 41.04 -26.44
N GLY A 649 29.03 40.29 -26.40
CA GLY A 649 28.11 40.07 -27.52
C GLY A 649 28.45 38.88 -28.41
N THR A 650 29.51 38.11 -28.11
CA THR A 650 29.86 36.89 -28.85
C THR A 650 28.76 35.83 -28.71
N VAL A 651 28.31 35.29 -29.84
CA VAL A 651 27.22 34.28 -29.91
C VAL A 651 27.79 32.91 -30.24
N THR A 652 27.60 31.94 -29.36
CA THR A 652 27.86 30.51 -29.61
C THR A 652 26.54 29.76 -29.76
N TRP A 653 26.40 28.96 -30.82
CA TRP A 653 25.21 28.16 -31.10
C TRP A 653 25.35 26.74 -30.55
N GLU A 654 24.24 26.11 -30.17
CA GLU A 654 24.24 24.68 -29.87
C GLU A 654 24.58 23.83 -31.13
N SER A 655 25.28 22.72 -30.91
CA SER A 655 25.68 21.77 -31.94
C SER A 655 24.49 20.96 -32.50
N GLY A 656 24.73 20.16 -33.54
CA GLY A 656 23.70 19.30 -34.14
C GLY A 656 22.66 20.04 -35.01
N PRO A 657 21.60 19.35 -35.48
CA PRO A 657 20.55 19.92 -36.30
C PRO A 657 19.68 20.94 -35.54
N ASN A 658 18.73 21.60 -36.22
CA ASN A 658 17.71 22.41 -35.57
C ASN A 658 16.76 21.52 -34.75
N ARG A 659 16.38 21.97 -33.56
CA ARG A 659 15.33 21.33 -32.76
C ARG A 659 13.98 21.66 -33.41
N GLN A 660 13.10 20.67 -33.56
CA GLN A 660 11.76 20.85 -34.15
C GLN A 660 10.68 20.60 -33.11
N TYR A 661 9.63 21.44 -33.11
CA TYR A 661 8.47 21.30 -32.24
C TYR A 661 7.19 21.72 -32.98
N THR A 662 6.10 21.00 -32.78
CA THR A 662 4.77 21.41 -33.27
C THR A 662 3.95 21.87 -32.08
N VAL A 663 3.52 23.13 -32.08
CA VAL A 663 2.66 23.68 -31.03
C VAL A 663 1.32 22.93 -31.06
N PRO A 664 0.82 22.38 -29.94
CA PRO A 664 -0.41 21.60 -29.94
C PRO A 664 -1.63 22.45 -30.35
N VAL A 665 -2.68 21.75 -30.81
CA VAL A 665 -4.03 22.32 -31.01
C VAL A 665 -4.93 21.65 -29.99
N SER A 666 -4.90 22.13 -28.75
CA SER A 666 -5.65 21.59 -27.61
C SER A 666 -6.41 22.70 -26.87
N CYS A 667 -7.19 22.33 -25.86
CA CYS A 667 -7.86 23.28 -24.95
C CYS A 667 -6.93 23.79 -23.82
N GLU A 668 -5.64 23.44 -23.86
CA GLU A 668 -4.66 23.75 -22.81
C GLU A 668 -3.97 25.09 -23.08
N LYS A 669 -3.73 25.87 -22.01
CA LYS A 669 -3.08 27.18 -22.12
C LYS A 669 -1.55 27.09 -22.22
N THR A 670 -0.95 25.95 -21.89
CA THR A 670 0.49 25.78 -21.68
C THR A 670 0.98 24.45 -22.25
N ALA A 671 2.17 24.42 -22.85
CA ALA A 671 2.81 23.19 -23.32
C ALA A 671 4.33 23.23 -23.10
N THR A 672 5.00 22.07 -23.13
CA THR A 672 6.46 21.94 -22.97
C THR A 672 7.02 20.98 -24.02
N PRO A 673 8.03 21.36 -24.83
CA PRO A 673 8.71 20.45 -25.75
C PRO A 673 9.47 19.37 -24.97
N ARG A 674 9.25 18.09 -25.29
CA ARG A 674 10.03 16.96 -24.76
C ARG A 674 11.19 16.66 -25.71
N HIS A 675 12.39 16.43 -25.18
CA HIS A 675 13.58 16.03 -25.97
C HIS A 675 13.82 14.52 -25.89
N PRO A 676 14.24 13.86 -26.99
CA PRO A 676 14.83 12.53 -26.92
C PRO A 676 16.24 12.61 -26.32
N THR A 677 16.55 11.71 -25.38
CA THR A 677 17.84 11.64 -24.69
C THR A 677 18.99 11.29 -25.65
N PRO A 678 20.18 11.91 -25.54
CA PRO A 678 21.33 11.54 -26.38
C PRO A 678 21.94 10.20 -25.93
N THR A 679 22.12 9.27 -26.88
CA THR A 679 22.88 8.03 -26.66
C THR A 679 24.36 8.35 -26.44
N LEU A 680 24.93 7.91 -25.31
CA LEU A 680 26.37 8.00 -25.06
C LEU A 680 27.14 7.10 -26.04
N LEU A 681 27.86 7.72 -26.97
CA LEU A 681 28.85 7.05 -27.82
C LEU A 681 30.08 6.71 -26.98
N ALA A 682 30.40 5.42 -26.88
CA ALA A 682 31.63 4.95 -26.25
C ALA A 682 32.86 5.47 -27.02
N THR A 683 33.85 5.98 -26.28
CA THR A 683 35.09 6.49 -26.84
C THR A 683 36.02 5.37 -27.29
N ASP A 684 36.37 5.39 -28.58
CA ASP A 684 37.31 4.46 -29.20
C ASP A 684 38.73 4.66 -28.64
N ARG A 685 39.40 3.56 -28.26
CA ARG A 685 40.79 3.56 -27.77
C ARG A 685 41.65 2.70 -28.69
N GLN A 686 42.38 3.34 -29.60
CA GLN A 686 43.29 2.68 -30.53
C GLN A 686 44.40 1.88 -29.81
N VAL A 687 44.59 0.63 -30.22
CA VAL A 687 45.90 -0.06 -30.16
C VAL A 687 46.12 -0.83 -31.47
N HIS A 688 47.30 -0.70 -32.06
CA HIS A 688 47.68 -1.30 -33.36
C HIS A 688 48.11 -2.78 -33.25
N HIS A 689 47.60 -3.65 -34.13
CA HIS A 689 48.38 -4.51 -35.05
C HIS A 689 47.47 -5.20 -36.09
N LYS A 690 47.59 -4.87 -37.38
CA LYS A 690 48.40 -5.54 -38.42
C LYS A 690 47.78 -6.77 -39.12
N THR A 691 47.28 -6.49 -40.33
CA THR A 691 47.49 -7.24 -41.61
C THR A 691 46.53 -8.38 -42.01
N SER A 692 46.22 -8.36 -43.32
CA SER A 692 45.81 -9.48 -44.19
C SER A 692 44.40 -10.09 -44.07
N CYS A 693 43.48 -9.49 -44.83
CA CYS A 693 42.51 -10.17 -45.71
C CYS A 693 43.25 -11.04 -46.78
N PRO A 694 42.62 -11.84 -47.68
CA PRO A 694 41.21 -11.76 -48.12
C PRO A 694 40.46 -13.06 -48.55
N TYR A 695 39.18 -12.83 -48.88
CA TYR A 695 38.37 -13.40 -49.98
C TYR A 695 37.39 -14.58 -49.80
N ASN A 696 36.18 -14.29 -50.30
CA ASN A 696 35.15 -15.15 -50.92
C ASN A 696 34.23 -16.01 -50.04
N ALA A 697 32.97 -16.30 -50.43
CA ALA A 697 31.96 -15.57 -51.24
C ALA A 697 30.72 -16.48 -51.45
N PHE A 698 29.50 -15.97 -51.24
CA PHE A 698 28.20 -16.62 -51.57
C PHE A 698 27.95 -18.01 -50.89
N THR A 699 26.75 -18.59 -50.78
CA THR A 699 25.42 -18.33 -51.37
C THR A 699 24.28 -18.76 -50.40
N MET A 700 23.01 -18.57 -50.77
CA MET A 700 21.82 -18.78 -49.93
C MET A 700 21.32 -20.25 -49.81
N SER A 701 20.49 -20.48 -48.78
CA SER A 701 19.26 -21.30 -48.74
C SER A 701 19.28 -22.78 -49.16
N HIS A 702 18.84 -23.69 -48.27
CA HIS A 702 17.41 -24.04 -48.15
C HIS A 702 17.08 -25.03 -47.00
N HIS A 703 15.78 -25.14 -46.76
CA HIS A 703 15.00 -25.85 -45.74
C HIS A 703 15.17 -27.37 -45.58
N CYS A 704 14.85 -27.80 -44.34
CA CYS A 704 13.97 -28.93 -43.95
C CYS A 704 14.49 -30.38 -43.85
N HIS A 705 14.22 -30.96 -42.65
CA HIS A 705 14.06 -32.38 -42.33
C HIS A 705 15.32 -33.28 -42.50
N ASP A 706 15.56 -34.34 -41.71
CA ASP A 706 14.68 -35.10 -40.81
C ASP A 706 15.39 -35.59 -39.53
N GLU A 707 14.61 -36.28 -38.69
CA GLU A 707 14.98 -37.01 -37.47
C GLU A 707 16.16 -38.00 -37.65
N HIS A 708 16.91 -38.28 -36.57
CA HIS A 708 17.28 -39.65 -36.20
C HIS A 708 17.86 -39.76 -34.77
N ASP A 709 17.25 -40.65 -33.99
CA ASP A 709 17.76 -41.53 -32.94
C ASP A 709 18.84 -41.09 -31.94
N GLY A 710 18.57 -41.34 -30.66
CA GLY A 710 19.47 -41.03 -29.55
C GLY A 710 20.61 -42.04 -29.37
N HIS A 711 21.60 -41.62 -28.57
CA HIS A 711 22.55 -42.53 -27.93
C HIS A 711 22.65 -42.25 -26.43
N ASP A 712 22.41 -43.30 -25.67
CA ASP A 712 22.51 -43.38 -24.21
C ASP A 712 23.94 -43.79 -23.81
N HIS A 713 24.62 -42.91 -23.07
CA HIS A 713 25.77 -43.17 -22.19
C HIS A 713 25.81 -41.99 -21.19
N GLY A 714 26.08 -42.13 -19.90
CA GLY A 714 26.63 -43.24 -19.14
C GLY A 714 27.52 -42.63 -18.05
N HIS A 715 27.19 -42.86 -16.78
CA HIS A 715 27.78 -42.17 -15.62
C HIS A 715 29.32 -42.21 -15.55
N ASP A 716 29.93 -41.15 -15.01
CA ASP A 716 31.00 -41.32 -14.01
C ASP A 716 30.98 -40.20 -12.95
N HIS A 717 31.49 -40.49 -11.76
CA HIS A 717 31.43 -39.64 -10.57
C HIS A 717 32.78 -38.95 -10.30
N SER A 718 32.74 -37.71 -9.82
CA SER A 718 33.85 -37.10 -9.07
C SER A 718 33.34 -36.50 -7.77
N HIS A 719 33.91 -36.92 -6.66
CA HIS A 719 33.64 -36.40 -5.31
C HIS A 719 34.71 -35.36 -4.90
N GLY A 720 34.34 -34.45 -3.99
CA GLY A 720 35.20 -33.42 -3.40
C GLY A 720 34.93 -32.04 -3.99
N ASP A 721 34.72 -30.96 -3.22
CA ASP A 721 34.97 -30.78 -1.79
C ASP A 721 33.79 -30.09 -1.06
N GLY A 722 33.72 -30.24 0.27
CA GLY A 722 32.60 -29.81 1.09
C GLY A 722 32.62 -28.31 1.41
N GLY A 723 31.81 -27.53 0.69
CA GLY A 723 31.38 -26.22 1.17
C GLY A 723 30.40 -26.39 2.33
N HIS A 724 30.88 -26.23 3.56
CA HIS A 724 30.00 -26.15 4.73
C HIS A 724 29.20 -24.85 4.68
N ASP A 725 27.93 -24.95 4.32
CA ASP A 725 26.97 -23.86 4.45
C ASP A 725 26.67 -23.60 5.93
N HIS A 726 26.90 -22.36 6.37
CA HIS A 726 26.62 -21.89 7.73
C HIS A 726 25.26 -21.16 7.85
N SER A 727 24.35 -21.36 6.89
CA SER A 727 22.98 -20.79 6.94
C SER A 727 22.19 -21.17 8.20
N ASP A 728 22.48 -22.32 8.82
CA ASP A 728 21.88 -22.77 10.08
C ASP A 728 22.30 -21.94 11.32
N ASP A 729 23.44 -21.23 11.30
CA ASP A 729 23.95 -20.46 12.46
C ASP A 729 23.24 -19.11 12.68
N ILE A 730 22.45 -18.64 11.71
CA ILE A 730 21.80 -17.33 11.78
C ILE A 730 20.61 -17.35 12.76
N THR A 731 19.82 -18.42 12.73
CA THR A 731 18.56 -18.53 13.48
C THR A 731 18.73 -18.50 15.01
N PRO A 732 19.70 -19.24 15.62
CA PRO A 732 19.87 -19.25 17.07
C PRO A 732 20.55 -17.99 17.62
N ALA A 733 21.32 -17.25 16.80
CA ALA A 733 22.09 -16.09 17.25
C ALA A 733 21.22 -14.82 17.36
N ILE A 734 20.28 -14.62 16.43
CA ILE A 734 19.33 -13.50 16.45
C ILE A 734 18.32 -13.65 17.61
N GLN A 735 17.97 -14.88 17.98
CA GLN A 735 17.17 -15.14 19.18
C GLN A 735 17.89 -14.58 20.43
N HIS A 736 17.21 -13.67 21.12
CA HIS A 736 17.71 -12.90 22.27
C HIS A 736 18.76 -11.82 21.96
N SER A 737 18.90 -11.33 20.72
CA SER A 737 19.72 -10.14 20.46
C SER A 737 19.13 -8.90 21.15
N LEU A 738 19.98 -8.13 21.86
CA LEU A 738 19.61 -6.85 22.48
C LEU A 738 19.86 -5.65 21.57
N TYR A 739 20.28 -5.86 20.31
CA TYR A 739 20.70 -4.81 19.37
C TYR A 739 19.68 -3.66 19.24
N GLN A 740 18.39 -3.97 19.05
CA GLN A 740 17.31 -2.98 18.93
C GLN A 740 16.97 -2.24 20.25
N HIS A 741 17.65 -2.57 21.34
CA HIS A 741 17.43 -2.02 22.67
C HIS A 741 18.63 -1.23 23.20
N ILE A 742 19.65 -1.01 22.38
CA ILE A 742 20.79 -0.14 22.67
C ILE A 742 20.42 1.28 22.23
N ASP A 743 20.70 2.27 23.08
CA ASP A 743 20.62 3.68 22.68
C ASP A 743 21.97 4.07 22.06
N PHE A 744 22.10 3.81 20.76
CA PHE A 744 23.39 3.89 20.08
C PHE A 744 23.97 5.30 19.97
N ASP A 745 23.14 6.34 20.02
CA ASP A 745 23.58 7.73 19.90
C ASP A 745 24.00 8.32 21.26
N ALA A 746 23.66 7.64 22.36
CA ALA A 746 24.16 7.90 23.70
C ALA A 746 25.36 7.01 24.10
N ILE A 747 25.91 6.19 23.19
CA ILE A 747 27.17 5.48 23.42
C ILE A 747 28.31 6.50 23.49
N THR A 748 29.14 6.41 24.52
CA THR A 748 30.40 7.18 24.63
C THR A 748 31.58 6.23 24.76
N THR A 749 32.66 6.56 24.06
CA THR A 749 33.92 5.78 24.06
C THR A 749 35.07 6.70 24.44
N LEU A 750 35.96 6.21 25.30
CA LEU A 750 37.18 6.90 25.71
C LEU A 750 38.40 6.18 25.13
N ASN A 751 39.42 6.97 24.78
CA ASN A 751 40.67 6.53 24.13
C ASN A 751 40.48 5.89 22.74
N GLU A 752 39.45 6.28 21.96
CA GLU A 752 39.32 5.84 20.56
C GLU A 752 40.10 6.75 19.58
N ALA A 753 40.89 6.16 18.69
CA ALA A 753 41.69 6.88 17.69
C ALA A 753 40.83 7.57 16.61
N THR A 754 39.66 7.00 16.31
CA THR A 754 38.66 7.59 15.42
C THR A 754 37.39 7.90 16.20
N PRO A 755 36.96 9.17 16.32
CA PRO A 755 35.75 9.54 17.04
C PRO A 755 34.50 8.82 16.52
N GLY A 756 33.76 8.18 17.43
CA GLY A 756 32.57 7.39 17.14
C GLY A 756 32.83 5.94 16.69
N SER A 757 34.09 5.49 16.58
CA SER A 757 34.42 4.12 16.18
C SER A 757 33.91 3.06 17.17
N GLY A 758 33.91 3.35 18.47
CA GLY A 758 33.36 2.44 19.49
C GLY A 758 31.84 2.30 19.40
N ALA A 759 31.13 3.37 19.03
CA ALA A 759 29.72 3.28 18.66
C ALA A 759 29.52 2.53 17.33
N ALA A 760 30.42 2.72 16.36
CA ALA A 760 30.33 2.09 15.04
C ALA A 760 30.50 0.56 15.09
N VAL A 761 31.37 0.01 15.94
CA VAL A 761 31.51 -1.45 16.11
C VAL A 761 30.36 -2.09 16.90
N VAL A 762 29.62 -1.30 17.68
CA VAL A 762 28.36 -1.72 18.33
C VAL A 762 27.17 -1.59 17.36
N LYS A 763 27.21 -0.61 16.44
CA LYS A 763 26.24 -0.42 15.33
C LYS A 763 26.41 -1.42 14.17
N LYS A 764 27.36 -2.35 14.21
CA LYS A 764 27.39 -3.49 13.28
C LYS A 764 26.26 -4.46 13.61
N THR A 765 25.48 -4.86 12.60
CA THR A 765 24.49 -5.94 12.75
C THR A 765 25.16 -7.31 12.88
N TRP A 766 24.38 -8.35 13.20
CA TRP A 766 24.88 -9.73 13.16
C TRP A 766 25.36 -10.15 11.76
N ALA A 767 24.80 -9.61 10.68
CA ALA A 767 25.28 -9.88 9.33
C ALA A 767 26.68 -9.30 9.11
N GLU A 768 26.91 -8.05 9.53
CA GLU A 768 28.15 -7.29 9.32
C GLU A 768 29.27 -7.65 10.33
N ARG A 769 29.02 -8.55 11.28
CA ARG A 769 29.98 -8.91 12.36
C ARG A 769 31.36 -9.35 11.86
N LEU A 770 31.42 -9.91 10.64
CA LEU A 770 32.65 -10.40 10.00
C LEU A 770 33.36 -9.34 9.14
N GLU A 771 32.71 -8.21 8.84
CA GLU A 771 33.33 -7.12 8.09
C GLU A 771 34.53 -6.55 8.83
N GLU A 772 35.58 -6.18 8.10
CA GLU A 772 36.82 -5.64 8.68
C GLU A 772 36.65 -4.18 9.14
N SER A 773 35.76 -3.43 8.51
CA SER A 773 35.45 -2.03 8.84
C SER A 773 33.97 -1.84 9.18
N PRO A 774 33.58 -0.92 10.08
CA PRO A 774 34.44 -0.15 11.00
C PRO A 774 35.18 -1.04 12.02
N GLU A 775 36.33 -0.58 12.51
CA GLU A 775 37.07 -1.17 13.65
C GLU A 775 37.26 -0.08 14.71
N LEU A 776 37.24 -0.46 15.99
CA LEU A 776 37.63 0.39 17.11
C LEU A 776 39.10 0.13 17.40
N GLU A 777 39.93 1.17 17.30
CA GLU A 777 41.35 1.19 17.62
C GLU A 777 41.60 2.23 18.72
N SER A 778 42.48 1.93 19.69
CA SER A 778 42.83 2.89 20.74
C SER A 778 43.86 3.93 20.31
N ASP A 779 43.81 5.13 20.90
CA ASP A 779 44.59 6.30 20.47
C ASP A 779 45.97 6.40 21.14
N ALA A 780 46.02 6.25 22.48
CA ALA A 780 47.20 6.59 23.27
C ALA A 780 47.90 5.41 23.97
N ASP A 781 47.14 4.37 24.35
CA ASP A 781 47.60 3.17 25.04
C ASP A 781 46.61 2.01 24.80
N GLU A 782 46.88 0.82 25.35
CA GLU A 782 46.07 -0.38 25.12
C GLU A 782 44.69 -0.35 25.80
N GLN A 783 44.34 0.69 26.56
CA GLN A 783 43.10 0.76 27.32
C GLN A 783 41.93 1.33 26.50
N LEU A 784 40.76 0.69 26.58
CA LEU A 784 39.53 1.18 25.95
C LEU A 784 38.37 1.15 26.95
N LEU A 785 37.55 2.19 26.94
CA LEU A 785 36.39 2.28 27.83
C LEU A 785 35.15 2.72 27.05
N ILE A 786 34.10 1.89 27.05
CA ILE A 786 32.86 2.11 26.31
C ILE A 786 31.68 2.09 27.28
N HIS A 787 30.89 3.16 27.31
CA HIS A 787 29.61 3.23 28.01
C HIS A 787 28.47 2.95 27.04
N ILE A 788 27.66 1.92 27.33
CA ILE A 788 26.57 1.45 26.47
C ILE A 788 25.25 1.55 27.24
N PRO A 789 24.41 2.56 26.97
CA PRO A 789 23.05 2.66 27.53
C PRO A 789 22.06 1.78 26.76
N PHE A 790 21.06 1.27 27.48
CA PHE A 790 19.93 0.53 26.93
C PHE A 790 18.62 1.30 27.13
N THR A 791 17.67 1.14 26.21
CA THR A 791 16.36 1.84 26.21
C THR A 791 15.37 1.34 27.30
N GLY A 792 15.83 0.49 28.21
CA GLY A 792 15.03 -0.14 29.26
C GLY A 792 15.87 -1.03 30.16
N GLN A 793 15.23 -1.86 30.98
CA GLN A 793 15.94 -2.80 31.85
C GLN A 793 16.19 -4.12 31.10
N ILE A 794 17.45 -4.52 30.96
CA ILE A 794 17.84 -5.81 30.40
C ILE A 794 18.19 -6.85 31.49
N LYS A 795 18.09 -8.12 31.11
CA LYS A 795 18.77 -9.26 31.73
C LYS A 795 19.84 -9.76 30.76
N LEU A 796 21.10 -9.39 30.97
CA LEU A 796 22.18 -9.82 30.08
C LEU A 796 22.46 -11.32 30.24
N HIS A 797 22.57 -12.02 29.10
CA HIS A 797 22.90 -13.45 29.02
C HIS A 797 24.35 -13.66 28.59
N SER A 798 24.81 -12.93 27.59
CA SER A 798 26.19 -12.98 27.09
C SER A 798 26.57 -11.74 26.27
N ILE A 799 27.86 -11.58 26.03
CA ILE A 799 28.44 -10.55 25.16
C ILE A 799 29.11 -11.24 23.99
N LEU A 800 28.81 -10.78 22.78
CA LEU A 800 29.40 -11.23 21.52
C LEU A 800 30.54 -10.28 21.18
N ILE A 801 31.79 -10.76 21.12
CA ILE A 801 32.96 -9.91 20.84
C ILE A 801 33.79 -10.52 19.71
N ARG A 802 34.16 -9.71 18.71
CA ARG A 802 35.18 -10.09 17.72
C ARG A 802 36.39 -9.17 17.84
N THR A 803 37.56 -9.79 17.86
CA THR A 803 38.88 -9.17 17.94
C THR A 803 39.72 -9.61 16.74
N SER A 804 41.03 -9.36 16.76
CA SER A 804 41.99 -9.90 15.80
C SER A 804 42.71 -11.14 16.35
N GLN A 805 43.53 -11.77 15.50
CA GLN A 805 44.60 -12.69 15.94
C GLN A 805 45.93 -11.95 16.23
N SER A 806 45.97 -10.61 16.15
CA SER A 806 47.19 -9.84 16.42
C SER A 806 47.43 -9.69 17.93
N ALA A 807 48.64 -9.27 18.30
CA ALA A 807 48.97 -8.91 19.67
C ALA A 807 48.10 -7.74 20.20
N SER A 808 47.62 -6.87 19.30
CA SER A 808 46.66 -5.79 19.57
C SER A 808 45.24 -6.27 19.97
N ALA A 809 44.97 -7.58 20.05
CA ALA A 809 43.69 -8.08 20.55
C ALA A 809 43.58 -7.85 22.08
N PRO A 810 42.48 -7.29 22.61
CA PRO A 810 42.28 -7.15 24.05
C PRO A 810 42.25 -8.50 24.77
N ARG A 811 42.76 -8.55 26.00
CA ARG A 811 42.95 -9.75 26.82
C ARG A 811 42.06 -9.75 28.07
N THR A 812 41.95 -8.63 28.78
CA THR A 812 41.11 -8.51 29.98
C THR A 812 40.00 -7.49 29.81
N LEU A 813 38.75 -7.92 30.03
CA LEU A 813 37.54 -7.10 29.96
C LEU A 813 36.83 -7.06 31.32
N LYS A 814 36.72 -5.87 31.89
CA LYS A 814 36.00 -5.56 33.13
C LYS A 814 34.65 -4.93 32.82
N LEU A 815 33.60 -5.45 33.46
CA LEU A 815 32.21 -5.00 33.26
C LEU A 815 31.67 -4.27 34.49
N PHE A 816 31.04 -3.12 34.28
CA PHE A 816 30.35 -2.36 35.33
C PHE A 816 28.90 -2.07 34.93
N VAL A 817 27.94 -2.43 35.78
CA VAL A 817 26.51 -2.26 35.51
C VAL A 817 25.98 -0.94 36.10
N ASN A 818 25.16 -0.22 35.34
CA ASN A 818 24.44 1.00 35.75
C ASN A 818 25.35 2.13 36.27
N ARG A 819 26.56 2.24 35.71
CA ARG A 819 27.62 3.17 36.14
C ARG A 819 28.17 3.95 34.94
N HIS A 820 27.78 5.22 34.81
CA HIS A 820 28.26 6.15 33.78
C HIS A 820 29.43 7.03 34.26
N ASP A 821 29.85 6.87 35.51
CA ASP A 821 30.90 7.64 36.18
C ASP A 821 32.25 6.91 36.24
N VAL A 822 32.38 5.77 35.55
CA VAL A 822 33.62 4.97 35.51
C VAL A 822 34.55 5.53 34.43
N ASP A 823 35.64 6.15 34.85
CA ASP A 823 36.81 6.47 33.99
C ASP A 823 37.93 5.43 34.22
N PHE A 824 39.08 5.61 33.57
CA PHE A 824 40.24 4.70 33.66
C PHE A 824 40.79 4.57 35.09
N ASP A 825 40.92 5.68 35.81
CA ASP A 825 41.38 5.71 37.21
C ASP A 825 40.44 4.91 38.12
N LEU A 826 39.12 5.09 37.94
CA LEU A 826 38.10 4.47 38.77
C LEU A 826 37.85 3.01 38.37
N ALA A 827 37.98 2.66 37.09
CA ALA A 827 37.88 1.28 36.59
C ALA A 827 38.99 0.37 37.15
N THR A 828 40.18 0.94 37.39
CA THR A 828 41.32 0.24 38.00
C THR A 828 41.14 0.03 39.51
N GLN A 829 40.44 0.95 40.19
CA GLN A 829 40.26 0.94 41.65
C GLN A 829 39.02 0.15 42.12
N LEU A 830 37.96 0.08 41.29
CA LEU A 830 36.72 -0.60 41.65
C LEU A 830 36.78 -2.11 41.35
N SER A 831 36.15 -2.90 42.22
CA SER A 831 35.82 -4.29 41.88
C SER A 831 34.80 -4.30 40.73
N PRO A 832 35.08 -4.93 39.58
CA PRO A 832 34.12 -5.03 38.48
C PRO A 832 32.92 -5.90 38.88
N THR A 833 31.78 -5.66 38.22
CA THR A 833 30.59 -6.53 38.37
C THR A 833 30.90 -7.94 37.89
N GLN A 834 31.67 -8.05 36.79
CA GLN A 834 32.33 -9.28 36.37
C GLN A 834 33.58 -8.94 35.57
N GLU A 835 34.65 -9.71 35.80
CA GLU A 835 35.85 -9.72 34.97
C GLU A 835 35.78 -10.92 34.00
N LEU A 836 36.25 -10.72 32.78
CA LEU A 836 36.26 -11.67 31.67
C LEU A 836 37.66 -11.68 31.04
N HIS A 837 38.18 -12.87 30.74
CA HIS A 837 39.37 -13.00 29.90
C HIS A 837 38.93 -13.39 28.49
N LEU A 838 39.44 -12.66 27.50
CA LEU A 838 39.15 -12.86 26.09
C LEU A 838 40.19 -13.80 25.47
N SER A 839 39.82 -14.46 24.38
CA SER A 839 40.76 -15.25 23.56
C SER A 839 41.32 -14.41 22.42
N GLN A 840 42.60 -14.61 22.09
CA GLN A 840 43.21 -14.03 20.89
C GLN A 840 42.70 -14.76 19.64
N THR A 841 41.62 -14.25 19.04
CA THR A 841 40.98 -14.87 17.87
C THR A 841 40.28 -13.85 16.97
N SER A 842 40.21 -14.15 15.67
CA SER A 842 39.43 -13.45 14.66
C SER A 842 37.95 -13.88 14.61
N GLU A 843 37.59 -14.93 15.34
CA GLU A 843 36.23 -15.45 15.45
C GLU A 843 35.39 -14.66 16.45
N VAL A 844 34.07 -14.73 16.31
CA VAL A 844 33.13 -14.11 17.26
C VAL A 844 33.01 -14.97 18.51
N GLN A 845 33.37 -14.41 19.65
CA GLN A 845 33.32 -15.04 20.97
C GLN A 845 31.96 -14.76 21.63
N ASP A 846 31.14 -15.77 21.90
CA ASP A 846 29.90 -15.66 22.70
C ASP A 846 30.24 -15.94 24.18
N ILE A 847 30.46 -14.87 24.96
CA ILE A 847 31.00 -14.94 26.32
C ILE A 847 29.86 -14.80 27.35
N PRO A 848 29.49 -15.88 28.07
CA PRO A 848 28.36 -15.86 29.00
C PRO A 848 28.68 -15.07 30.27
N VAL A 849 27.72 -14.22 30.69
CA VAL A 849 27.80 -13.50 31.97
C VAL A 849 27.07 -14.25 33.08
N LYS A 850 27.45 -13.98 34.33
CA LYS A 850 26.75 -14.47 35.53
C LYS A 850 25.40 -13.76 35.65
N ARG A 851 24.38 -14.25 34.94
CA ARG A 851 23.03 -13.63 34.78
C ARG A 851 22.42 -13.03 36.06
N ALA A 852 22.67 -13.63 37.23
CA ALA A 852 22.23 -13.11 38.53
C ALA A 852 22.73 -11.69 38.85
N LEU A 853 23.89 -11.29 38.32
CA LEU A 853 24.49 -9.95 38.50
C LEU A 853 23.96 -8.92 37.50
N PHE A 854 23.42 -9.37 36.36
CA PHE A 854 23.04 -8.51 35.23
C PHE A 854 21.52 -8.49 34.95
N GLY A 855 20.69 -9.03 35.85
CA GLY A 855 19.22 -9.10 35.69
C GLY A 855 18.48 -7.76 35.80
N LYS A 856 19.18 -6.66 36.07
CA LYS A 856 18.65 -5.30 36.19
C LYS A 856 19.56 -4.23 35.55
N ALA A 857 20.31 -4.59 34.51
CA ALA A 857 21.14 -3.61 33.82
C ALA A 857 20.26 -2.66 32.98
N GLN A 858 20.69 -1.40 32.89
CA GLN A 858 20.10 -0.28 32.15
C GLN A 858 21.20 0.45 31.38
N SER A 859 22.44 0.41 31.89
CA SER A 859 23.66 0.64 31.12
C SER A 859 24.71 -0.40 31.48
N LEU A 860 25.66 -0.61 30.57
CA LEU A 860 26.82 -1.46 30.76
C LEU A 860 28.07 -0.68 30.32
N THR A 861 29.06 -0.61 31.20
CA THR A 861 30.38 -0.04 30.89
C THR A 861 31.38 -1.17 30.73
N LEU A 862 32.06 -1.18 29.58
CA LEU A 862 33.09 -2.13 29.19
C LEU A 862 34.44 -1.43 29.33
N PHE A 863 35.34 -1.97 30.14
CA PHE A 863 36.72 -1.51 30.27
C PHE A 863 37.66 -2.63 29.83
N PHE A 864 38.36 -2.42 28.72
CA PHE A 864 39.47 -3.26 28.26
C PHE A 864 40.74 -2.74 28.91
N GLU A 865 41.39 -3.57 29.72
CA GLU A 865 42.51 -3.16 30.59
C GLU A 865 43.88 -3.43 29.97
N ASP A 866 44.00 -4.52 29.21
CA ASP A 866 45.25 -4.94 28.56
C ASP A 866 45.00 -5.73 27.26
N ASN A 867 46.03 -5.88 26.44
CA ASN A 867 46.03 -6.64 25.18
C ASN A 867 47.00 -7.85 25.20
N PHE A 868 47.08 -8.61 24.12
CA PHE A 868 47.98 -9.76 23.97
C PHE A 868 49.43 -9.40 23.56
N GLY A 869 49.80 -8.11 23.55
CA GLY A 869 51.14 -7.65 23.18
C GLY A 869 52.15 -7.60 24.32
N GLU A 870 51.76 -7.92 25.56
CA GLU A 870 52.64 -7.93 26.75
C GLU A 870 53.43 -6.61 26.99
N GLY A 871 52.94 -5.49 26.44
CA GLY A 871 53.60 -4.18 26.49
C GLY A 871 54.55 -3.87 25.33
N GLU A 872 54.54 -4.66 24.25
CA GLU A 872 55.20 -4.34 22.97
C GLU A 872 54.24 -3.73 21.92
N GLU A 873 52.92 -3.84 22.12
CA GLU A 873 51.88 -3.22 21.28
C GLU A 873 51.06 -2.25 22.13
N ASP A 874 51.16 -0.95 21.84
CA ASP A 874 50.50 0.12 22.60
C ASP A 874 49.03 0.35 22.19
N VAL A 875 48.42 -0.52 21.35
CA VAL A 875 47.05 -0.34 20.85
C VAL A 875 46.17 -1.58 21.00
N SER A 876 44.89 -1.36 21.26
CA SER A 876 43.84 -2.38 21.33
C SER A 876 42.88 -2.25 20.15
N ARG A 877 42.54 -3.37 19.51
CA ARG A 877 41.63 -3.45 18.35
C ARG A 877 40.41 -4.34 18.60
N VAL A 878 39.21 -3.81 18.35
CA VAL A 878 37.92 -4.51 18.48
C VAL A 878 37.12 -4.35 17.19
N GLY A 879 36.72 -5.45 16.56
CA GLY A 879 36.03 -5.45 15.27
C GLY A 879 34.50 -5.59 15.36
N TYR A 880 33.95 -6.08 16.47
CA TYR A 880 32.51 -6.25 16.67
C TYR A 880 32.15 -6.33 18.16
N LEU A 881 31.04 -5.69 18.55
CA LEU A 881 30.43 -5.82 19.88
C LEU A 881 28.91 -6.00 19.76
N GLY A 882 28.40 -7.13 20.26
CA GLY A 882 26.97 -7.44 20.34
C GLY A 882 26.58 -7.94 21.73
N PHE A 883 25.28 -7.92 22.04
CA PHE A 883 24.77 -8.27 23.37
C PHE A 883 23.55 -9.18 23.25
N ARG A 884 23.49 -10.23 24.08
CA ARG A 884 22.34 -11.15 24.13
C ARG A 884 21.67 -11.13 25.49
N GLY A 885 20.35 -11.20 25.54
CA GLY A 885 19.58 -11.12 26.77
C GLY A 885 18.07 -10.99 26.58
N GLU A 886 17.37 -10.66 27.66
CA GLU A 886 15.96 -10.25 27.65
C GLU A 886 15.87 -8.75 27.93
N TRP A 887 14.93 -8.04 27.30
CA TRP A 887 14.64 -6.63 27.59
C TRP A 887 13.24 -6.47 28.19
N MET A 888 13.10 -5.50 29.10
CA MET A 888 11.85 -5.14 29.76
C MET A 888 11.73 -3.62 29.80
N ARG A 889 10.61 -3.09 29.28
CA ARG A 889 10.30 -1.65 29.36
C ARG A 889 10.15 -1.24 30.82
N LEU A 890 10.92 -0.23 31.24
CA LEU A 890 10.71 0.42 32.54
C LEU A 890 9.44 1.27 32.46
N GLY A 891 8.49 1.00 33.36
CA GLY A 891 7.32 1.85 33.52
C GLY A 891 7.73 3.18 34.15
N GLY A 892 7.81 4.24 33.35
CA GLY A 892 7.99 5.60 33.85
C GLY A 892 6.78 6.04 34.66
N ALA A 893 6.99 6.34 35.95
CA ALA A 893 5.99 7.08 36.72
C ALA A 893 5.91 8.52 36.17
N PRO A 894 4.72 9.15 36.10
CA PRO A 894 4.61 10.52 35.60
C PRO A 894 5.25 11.51 36.57
N GLU A 895 6.29 12.23 36.13
CA GLU A 895 6.77 13.44 36.81
C GLU A 895 5.75 14.57 36.62
N GLY A 896 4.69 14.54 37.42
CA GLY A 896 3.58 15.49 37.27
C GLY A 896 2.34 15.22 38.13
N ILE A 897 2.42 14.40 39.18
CA ILE A 897 1.27 14.22 40.10
C ILE A 897 1.27 15.35 41.13
N VAL A 898 0.50 16.41 40.83
CA VAL A 898 0.03 17.36 41.84
C VAL A 898 -0.97 16.62 42.75
N TYR A 899 -0.54 16.29 43.96
CA TYR A 899 -1.47 15.91 45.02
C TYR A 899 -2.24 17.15 45.49
N GLU A 900 -3.57 17.13 45.39
CA GLU A 900 -4.47 17.36 46.54
C GLU A 900 -5.96 17.25 46.16
N ALA A 901 -6.54 16.08 46.43
CA ALA A 901 -7.95 15.92 46.77
C ALA A 901 -8.09 14.62 47.59
N ALA A 902 -7.78 14.69 48.89
CA ALA A 902 -7.88 13.53 49.77
C ALA A 902 -9.35 13.11 49.94
N ALA A 903 -9.64 11.82 49.72
CA ALA A 903 -10.95 11.26 50.04
C ALA A 903 -11.20 11.36 51.55
N ASN A 904 -12.34 11.94 51.93
CA ASN A 904 -12.73 12.11 53.32
C ASN A 904 -13.07 10.75 53.97
N PRO A 905 -12.36 10.29 55.02
CA PRO A 905 -12.66 9.00 55.68
C PRO A 905 -14.02 8.92 56.39
N SER A 906 -14.83 9.99 56.33
CA SER A 906 -16.18 10.06 56.90
C SER A 906 -17.24 9.25 56.14
N ASP A 907 -17.04 8.99 54.84
CA ASP A 907 -18.11 8.53 53.93
C ASP A 907 -18.32 7.01 53.89
N HIS A 908 -17.53 6.22 54.63
CA HIS A 908 -17.66 4.76 54.68
C HIS A 908 -17.99 4.21 56.09
N LYS A 909 -19.16 4.58 56.62
CA LYS A 909 -19.81 3.84 57.72
C LYS A 909 -20.82 2.81 57.19
N VAL A 910 -20.33 1.66 56.74
CA VAL A 910 -21.20 0.51 56.45
C VAL A 910 -21.63 -0.16 57.77
N LYS A 911 -22.94 -0.22 58.00
CA LYS A 911 -23.51 -1.04 59.08
C LYS A 911 -23.64 -2.49 58.64
N GLY A 912 -23.18 -3.41 59.47
CA GLY A 912 -23.79 -4.73 59.60
C GLY A 912 -23.17 -5.88 58.79
N ALA A 913 -22.04 -6.40 59.25
CA ALA A 913 -21.72 -7.82 59.15
C ALA A 913 -20.84 -8.22 60.34
N ASN A 914 -21.42 -8.89 61.35
CA ASN A 914 -20.65 -9.60 62.37
C ASN A 914 -20.29 -10.99 61.82
N VAL A 915 -19.06 -11.45 62.05
CA VAL A 915 -18.69 -12.76 62.63
C VAL A 915 -17.16 -12.91 62.64
N LEU A 916 -16.60 -13.04 63.86
CA LEU A 916 -15.40 -13.79 64.30
C LEU A 916 -14.15 -13.83 63.39
N GLY A 917 -12.91 -13.60 63.85
CA GLY A 917 -12.35 -13.48 65.21
C GLY A 917 -11.15 -14.42 65.42
N MET A 918 -10.06 -13.92 66.03
CA MET A 918 -8.73 -14.58 66.26
C MET A 918 -7.77 -14.62 65.04
N GLY A 919 -6.45 -14.34 65.14
CA GLY A 919 -5.70 -13.62 66.20
C GLY A 919 -4.41 -14.29 66.70
N SER A 920 -3.24 -13.86 66.20
CA SER A 920 -1.90 -13.86 66.84
C SER A 920 -0.90 -13.16 65.89
N GLN A 921 -0.14 -12.10 66.24
CA GLN A 921 1.05 -12.04 67.13
C GLN A 921 2.19 -12.98 66.67
N LEU A 922 3.46 -12.57 66.46
CA LEU A 922 4.24 -11.33 66.68
C LEU A 922 5.15 -11.08 65.43
N GLY A 923 5.87 -9.98 65.19
CA GLY A 923 6.25 -8.82 66.01
C GLY A 923 7.78 -8.77 66.15
N GLY A 924 8.45 -7.87 65.40
CA GLY A 924 9.89 -7.67 65.35
C GLY A 924 10.25 -6.59 64.32
#